data_AF-G0SG88-F1
#
_entry.id   AF-G0SG88-F1
#
_cell.length_a   1.000
_cell.length_b   1.000
_cell.length_c   1.000
_cell.angle_alpha   90.00
_cell.angle_beta   90.00
_cell.angle_gamma   90.00
#
_symmetry.space_group_name_H-M   'P 1'
#
loop_
_entity.id
_entity.type
_entity.pdbx_description
1 polymer ?
#
loop_
_entity_poly.entity_id
_entity_poly.type
_entity_poly.pdbx_seq_one_letter_code
_entity_poly.pdbx_strand_id
1 'polypeptide(L)'
;MLGFLQRLARFLDRPLFPWKKLIIGFSVGQYLFESFLSWRQYQVLQRTQPPKVLEHEVSQDVFDKSQAYSRAKAKFSAINGLYSQLLNLGFYHFDVLPKLWSWTGDLLLRWAPARFSGEISHSIVFILAFIVIQQVLSLPSSIYQTFVLEEKFGFNKQTPKLFVTDLIKTNMLFFFLVPPILFGFLSIIKKTGNQFFYYLWMFGAGLQMFMITIYPIVILPLFNKLSPLEEGKLKTDVEDLAKKLKFPLHELYVIDGSKRSAHSNAYFFGLPWKKHIVIYDTLIEKSENDEVVAVLAHELGHWKLGHTTKIFGISQAHFFYIFALFSVFINNNSLYADFGFTDQHPIIIGFLLFSDILGPMDNVIKLMMNILSRKFEFQADGFAKELGYKTELARSLIKLQIQNLSTMDADWMYASYHFSHPILPERLKALEWVPTSKVAVEKPQSEKDTKEDVAVATGRDELCRRSVQQSRLRNPNRNGQFELDQKLWDYDGVSGNSTANPLAKAATNPIVRNDSMVSVTKVQVTPATMSRVTTTALQAALRRPTARLLASRVSAMAIVSKPTARSFSHLPTLRPTLVPSSPVFRSPTSTSTSTTSMFQPTSALNGSLAAAADVVPKSSLLGSHPSMDAAQIRAGPRNTMNRSTRLIQKRRHGFLARKRSKTGQKILKRRICKGRKRLAAL
;
A
#
# COMPACT_ATOMS: atom_id res chain seq x y z
N MET A 1 -33.32 3.71 6.75
CA MET A 1 -32.22 3.16 5.94
C MET A 1 -32.63 1.90 5.18
N LEU A 2 -32.98 0.78 5.82
CA LEU A 2 -33.36 -0.46 5.11
C LEU A 2 -34.49 -0.27 4.08
N GLY A 3 -35.57 0.45 4.43
CA GLY A 3 -36.67 0.70 3.50
C GLY A 3 -36.29 1.53 2.27
N PHE A 4 -35.27 2.40 2.37
CA PHE A 4 -34.74 3.13 1.22
C PHE A 4 -33.92 2.21 0.31
N LEU A 5 -33.02 1.41 0.89
CA LEU A 5 -32.20 0.45 0.15
C LEU A 5 -33.06 -0.58 -0.59
N GLN A 6 -34.15 -1.06 0.01
CA GLN A 6 -35.09 -1.98 -0.64
C GLN A 6 -35.87 -1.34 -1.79
N ARG A 7 -36.23 -0.05 -1.70
CA ARG A 7 -36.86 0.68 -2.81
C ARG A 7 -35.88 0.88 -3.95
N LEU A 8 -34.63 1.23 -3.63
CA LEU A 8 -33.56 1.38 -4.60
C LEU A 8 -33.24 0.05 -5.29
N ALA A 9 -33.21 -1.06 -4.55
CA ALA A 9 -32.96 -2.40 -5.09
C ALA A 9 -34.01 -2.77 -6.13
N ARG A 10 -35.29 -2.60 -5.81
CA ARG A 10 -36.40 -2.83 -6.75
C ARG A 10 -36.38 -1.88 -7.93
N PHE A 11 -35.96 -0.64 -7.73
CA PHE A 11 -35.87 0.34 -8.81
C PHE A 11 -34.77 0.01 -9.81
N LEU A 12 -33.65 -0.55 -9.33
CA LEU A 12 -32.50 -0.92 -10.14
C LEU A 12 -32.64 -2.32 -10.75
N ASP A 13 -33.37 -3.25 -10.12
CA ASP A 13 -33.63 -4.58 -10.68
C ASP A 13 -34.73 -4.52 -11.76
N ARG A 14 -34.37 -3.92 -12.91
CA ARG A 14 -35.24 -3.80 -14.07
C ARG A 14 -34.84 -4.84 -15.10
N PRO A 15 -35.79 -5.64 -15.63
CA PRO A 15 -35.47 -6.58 -16.68
C PRO A 15 -34.88 -5.84 -17.89
N LEU A 16 -33.85 -6.43 -18.50
CA LEU A 16 -33.16 -5.91 -19.69
C LEU A 16 -32.40 -4.57 -19.48
N PHE A 17 -32.13 -4.17 -18.24
CA PHE A 17 -31.22 -3.05 -18.01
C PHE A 17 -29.81 -3.41 -18.49
N PRO A 18 -29.15 -2.58 -19.33
CA PRO A 18 -27.89 -2.94 -19.98
C PRO A 18 -26.68 -2.71 -19.06
N TRP A 19 -26.59 -3.47 -17.96
CA TRP A 19 -25.53 -3.39 -16.96
C TRP A 19 -24.13 -3.55 -17.56
N LYS A 20 -23.93 -4.52 -18.43
CA LYS A 20 -22.68 -4.81 -19.13
C LYS A 20 -22.22 -3.61 -19.95
N LYS A 21 -23.13 -2.99 -20.71
CA LYS A 21 -22.81 -1.76 -21.48
C LYS A 21 -22.50 -0.59 -20.55
N LEU A 22 -23.19 -0.46 -19.42
CA LEU A 22 -22.95 0.58 -18.43
C LEU A 22 -21.54 0.45 -17.82
N ILE A 23 -21.18 -0.75 -17.33
CA ILE A 23 -19.86 -1.02 -16.73
C ILE A 23 -18.74 -0.81 -17.75
N ILE A 24 -18.90 -1.32 -18.98
CA ILE A 24 -17.94 -1.09 -20.07
C ILE A 24 -17.83 0.41 -20.37
N GLY A 25 -18.95 1.12 -20.44
CA GLY A 25 -18.97 2.57 -20.67
C GLY A 25 -18.24 3.36 -19.58
N PHE A 26 -18.44 3.01 -18.31
CA PHE A 26 -17.70 3.61 -17.19
C PHE A 26 -16.21 3.30 -17.25
N SER A 27 -15.85 2.03 -17.51
CA SER A 27 -14.47 1.58 -17.67
C SER A 27 -13.74 2.36 -18.77
N VAL A 28 -14.33 2.46 -19.96
CA VAL A 28 -13.76 3.21 -21.10
C VAL A 28 -13.70 4.71 -20.81
N GLY A 29 -14.78 5.29 -20.27
CA GLY A 29 -14.82 6.71 -19.92
C GLY A 29 -13.73 7.10 -18.91
N GLN A 30 -13.53 6.25 -17.90
CA GLN A 30 -12.46 6.41 -16.93
C GLN A 30 -11.07 6.29 -17.57
N TYR A 31 -10.85 5.28 -18.41
CA TYR A 31 -9.59 5.11 -19.12
C TYR A 31 -9.25 6.32 -20.00
N LEU A 32 -10.23 6.87 -20.72
CA LEU A 32 -10.05 8.07 -21.54
C LEU A 32 -9.72 9.29 -20.67
N PHE A 33 -10.38 9.44 -19.52
CA PHE A 33 -10.10 10.51 -18.57
C PHE A 33 -8.68 10.40 -17.99
N GLU A 34 -8.26 9.24 -17.51
CA GLU A 34 -6.88 9.03 -17.00
C GLU A 34 -5.82 9.21 -18.10
N SER A 35 -6.13 8.78 -19.33
CA SER A 35 -5.25 8.99 -20.49
C SER A 35 -5.11 10.47 -20.83
N PHE A 36 -6.20 11.24 -20.75
CA PHE A 36 -6.17 12.70 -20.92
C PHE A 36 -5.30 13.38 -19.86
N LEU A 37 -5.46 13.03 -18.58
CA LEU A 37 -4.61 13.56 -17.50
C LEU A 37 -3.13 13.22 -17.73
N SER A 38 -2.84 11.97 -18.10
CA SER A 38 -1.48 11.50 -18.37
C SER A 38 -0.85 12.21 -19.56
N TRP A 39 -1.64 12.47 -20.62
CA TRP A 39 -1.19 13.26 -21.76
C TRP A 39 -0.84 14.69 -21.35
N ARG A 40 -1.66 15.36 -20.53
CA ARG A 40 -1.35 16.71 -20.01
C ARG A 40 -0.04 16.71 -19.23
N GLN A 41 0.13 15.74 -18.33
CA GLN A 41 1.38 15.59 -17.58
C GLN A 41 2.57 15.38 -18.51
N TYR A 42 2.43 14.55 -19.54
CA TYR A 42 3.50 14.31 -20.51
C TYR A 42 3.91 15.59 -21.27
N GLN A 43 3.00 16.55 -21.49
CA GLN A 43 3.36 17.86 -22.05
C GLN A 43 4.22 18.68 -21.07
N VAL A 44 3.95 18.61 -19.76
CA VAL A 44 4.78 19.27 -18.74
C VAL A 44 6.18 18.63 -18.67
N LEU A 45 6.25 17.30 -18.81
CA LEU A 45 7.52 16.55 -18.81
C LEU A 45 8.41 16.78 -20.05
N GLN A 46 7.92 17.50 -21.05
CA GLN A 46 8.72 17.92 -22.23
C GLN A 46 9.45 19.25 -22.01
N ARG A 47 9.18 19.97 -20.91
CA ARG A 47 9.89 21.20 -20.56
C ARG A 47 11.37 20.89 -20.30
N THR A 48 12.24 21.79 -20.76
CA THR A 48 13.70 21.64 -20.69
C THR A 48 14.33 22.37 -19.52
N GLN A 49 13.59 23.20 -18.81
CA GLN A 49 14.11 24.00 -17.69
C GLN A 49 13.42 23.61 -16.38
N PRO A 50 14.17 23.59 -15.26
CA PRO A 50 13.60 23.37 -13.94
C PRO A 50 12.67 24.52 -13.53
N PRO A 51 11.69 24.27 -12.63
CA PRO A 51 10.91 25.34 -12.03
C PRO A 51 11.81 26.35 -11.33
N LYS A 52 11.45 27.64 -11.39
CA LYS A 52 12.23 28.74 -10.77
C LYS A 52 12.59 28.51 -9.30
N VAL A 53 11.73 27.80 -8.56
CA VAL A 53 11.95 27.47 -7.13
C VAL A 53 13.11 26.49 -6.93
N LEU A 54 13.41 25.65 -7.92
CA LEU A 54 14.42 24.59 -7.87
C LEU A 54 15.66 24.90 -8.72
N GLU A 55 15.68 26.01 -9.45
CA GLU A 55 16.76 26.38 -10.38
C GLU A 55 18.15 26.45 -9.70
N HIS A 56 18.19 26.89 -8.45
CA HIS A 56 19.43 26.96 -7.67
C HIS A 56 19.77 25.66 -6.93
N GLU A 57 18.83 24.71 -6.83
CA GLU A 57 18.97 23.50 -6.00
C GLU A 57 19.22 22.24 -6.82
N VAL A 58 18.74 22.21 -8.07
CA VAL A 58 18.83 21.04 -8.95
C VAL A 58 19.69 21.38 -10.16
N SER A 59 20.71 20.56 -10.42
CA SER A 59 21.55 20.71 -11.62
C SER A 59 20.78 20.30 -12.88
N GLN A 60 21.14 20.88 -14.02
CA GLN A 60 20.49 20.58 -15.30
C GLN A 60 20.58 19.09 -15.67
N ASP A 61 21.72 18.43 -15.41
CA ASP A 61 21.89 16.99 -15.66
C ASP A 61 20.91 16.13 -14.84
N VAL A 62 20.72 16.46 -13.55
CA VAL A 62 19.76 15.75 -12.68
C VAL A 62 18.33 16.01 -13.15
N PHE A 63 18.02 17.24 -13.56
CA PHE A 63 16.72 17.58 -14.10
C PHE A 63 16.42 16.78 -15.37
N ASP A 64 17.35 16.75 -16.33
CA ASP A 64 17.19 16.03 -17.60
C ASP A 64 17.02 14.52 -17.38
N LYS A 65 17.77 13.94 -16.42
CA LYS A 65 17.61 12.55 -15.99
C LYS A 65 16.25 12.28 -15.36
N SER A 66 15.79 13.16 -14.46
CA SER A 66 14.46 13.02 -13.83
C SER A 66 13.34 13.08 -14.86
N GLN A 67 13.46 13.99 -15.84
CA GLN A 67 12.50 14.11 -16.93
C GLN A 67 12.52 12.90 -17.87
N ALA A 68 13.71 12.37 -18.20
CA ALA A 68 13.84 11.15 -18.99
C ALA A 68 13.19 9.95 -18.28
N TYR A 69 13.37 9.83 -16.96
CA TYR A 69 12.75 8.79 -16.14
C TYR A 69 11.23 8.93 -16.11
N SER A 70 10.71 10.12 -15.77
CA SER A 70 9.27 10.37 -15.73
C SER A 70 8.60 10.17 -17.10
N ARG A 71 9.26 10.55 -18.21
CA ARG A 71 8.75 10.26 -19.56
C ARG A 71 8.73 8.76 -19.88
N ALA A 72 9.76 8.02 -19.47
CA ALA A 72 9.80 6.57 -19.67
C ALA A 72 8.67 5.88 -18.88
N LYS A 73 8.45 6.29 -17.62
CA LYS A 73 7.31 5.86 -16.80
C LYS A 73 5.96 6.19 -17.43
N ALA A 74 5.79 7.42 -17.92
CA ALA A 74 4.55 7.83 -18.58
C ALA A 74 4.26 7.02 -19.85
N LYS A 75 5.28 6.74 -20.68
CA LYS A 75 5.13 5.87 -21.87
C LYS A 75 4.77 4.44 -21.50
N PHE A 76 5.45 3.86 -20.51
CA PHE A 76 5.13 2.53 -20.00
C PHE A 76 3.70 2.46 -19.45
N SER A 77 3.31 3.43 -18.63
CA SER A 77 1.95 3.54 -18.08
C SER A 77 0.90 3.62 -19.18
N ALA A 78 1.12 4.40 -20.24
CA ALA A 78 0.19 4.49 -21.37
C ALA A 78 0.03 3.14 -22.10
N ILE A 79 1.13 2.44 -22.39
CA ILE A 79 1.10 1.13 -23.07
C ILE A 79 0.45 0.07 -22.18
N ASN A 80 0.88 -0.01 -20.92
CA ASN A 80 0.33 -0.97 -19.96
C ASN A 80 -1.15 -0.70 -19.68
N GLY A 81 -1.56 0.57 -19.69
CA GLY A 81 -2.95 0.94 -19.52
C GLY A 81 -3.81 0.53 -20.70
N LEU A 82 -3.32 0.70 -21.93
CA LEU A 82 -4.00 0.19 -23.12
C LEU A 82 -4.12 -1.34 -23.09
N TYR A 83 -3.03 -2.04 -22.76
CA TYR A 83 -3.03 -3.50 -22.61
C TYR A 83 -4.07 -3.96 -21.57
N SER A 84 -4.09 -3.32 -20.39
CA SER A 84 -5.04 -3.62 -19.31
C SER A 84 -6.48 -3.34 -19.74
N GLN A 85 -6.72 -2.24 -20.46
CA GLN A 85 -8.04 -1.90 -21.00
C GLN A 85 -8.51 -2.93 -22.02
N LEU A 86 -7.65 -3.39 -22.93
CA LEU A 86 -7.99 -4.42 -23.91
C LEU A 86 -8.32 -5.74 -23.24
N LEU A 87 -7.56 -6.15 -22.22
CA LEU A 87 -7.87 -7.33 -21.41
C LEU A 87 -9.22 -7.18 -20.69
N ASN A 88 -9.49 -6.02 -20.09
CA ASN A 88 -10.77 -5.73 -19.43
C ASN A 88 -11.96 -5.83 -20.40
N LEU A 89 -11.84 -5.23 -21.59
CA LEU A 89 -12.86 -5.31 -22.63
C LEU A 89 -13.05 -6.75 -23.12
N GLY A 90 -11.97 -7.49 -23.35
CA GLY A 90 -12.02 -8.91 -23.71
C GLY A 90 -12.69 -9.75 -22.61
N PHE A 91 -12.36 -9.51 -21.35
CA PHE A 91 -12.91 -10.21 -20.20
C PHE A 91 -14.44 -10.15 -20.16
N TYR A 92 -15.01 -8.96 -20.38
CA TYR A 92 -16.45 -8.78 -20.46
C TYR A 92 -17.02 -9.26 -21.80
N HIS A 93 -16.39 -8.94 -22.92
CA HIS A 93 -16.92 -9.28 -24.24
C HIS A 93 -17.06 -10.80 -24.43
N PHE A 94 -16.08 -11.57 -23.96
CA PHE A 94 -16.07 -13.03 -24.08
C PHE A 94 -16.74 -13.77 -22.92
N ASP A 95 -17.40 -13.05 -22.01
CA ASP A 95 -18.05 -13.61 -20.82
C ASP A 95 -17.12 -14.59 -20.08
N VAL A 96 -15.90 -14.13 -19.80
CA VAL A 96 -14.87 -14.93 -19.14
C VAL A 96 -15.30 -15.30 -17.72
N LEU A 97 -16.06 -14.42 -17.06
CA LEU A 97 -16.52 -14.60 -15.69
C LEU A 97 -17.36 -15.87 -15.47
N PRO A 98 -18.47 -16.12 -16.19
CA PRO A 98 -19.24 -17.36 -16.07
C PRO A 98 -18.45 -18.60 -16.53
N LYS A 99 -17.59 -18.48 -17.55
CA LYS A 99 -16.73 -19.60 -18.01
C LYS A 99 -15.74 -20.01 -16.92
N LEU A 100 -15.11 -19.04 -16.26
CA LEU A 100 -14.18 -19.29 -15.17
C LEU A 100 -14.90 -19.85 -13.93
N TRP A 101 -16.12 -19.37 -13.65
CA TRP A 101 -16.97 -19.93 -12.61
C TRP A 101 -17.26 -21.41 -12.87
N SER A 102 -17.71 -21.77 -14.08
CA SER A 102 -17.97 -23.16 -14.45
C SER A 102 -16.72 -24.03 -14.34
N TRP A 103 -15.59 -23.58 -14.90
CA TRP A 103 -14.33 -24.33 -14.87
C TRP A 103 -13.82 -24.59 -13.45
N THR A 104 -13.92 -23.61 -12.55
CA THR A 104 -13.53 -23.80 -11.14
C THR A 104 -14.50 -24.70 -10.38
N GLY A 105 -15.77 -24.74 -10.79
CA GLY A 105 -16.76 -25.67 -10.26
C GLY A 105 -16.43 -27.11 -10.64
N ASP A 106 -16.11 -27.35 -11.92
CA ASP A 106 -15.67 -28.66 -12.41
C ASP A 106 -14.39 -29.13 -11.72
N LEU A 107 -13.43 -28.22 -11.53
CA LEU A 107 -12.19 -28.52 -10.82
C LEU A 107 -12.47 -28.94 -9.36
N LEU A 108 -13.34 -28.21 -8.67
CA LEU A 108 -13.73 -28.53 -7.29
C LEU A 108 -14.41 -29.90 -7.22
N LEU A 109 -15.36 -30.20 -8.12
CA LEU A 109 -16.07 -31.48 -8.11
C LEU A 109 -15.17 -32.67 -8.43
N ARG A 110 -14.12 -32.48 -9.25
CA ARG A 110 -13.18 -33.55 -9.61
C ARG A 110 -12.16 -33.86 -8.51
N TRP A 111 -11.66 -32.85 -7.81
CA TRP A 111 -10.50 -33.00 -6.93
C TRP A 111 -10.80 -32.79 -5.44
N ALA A 112 -11.91 -32.12 -5.09
CA ALA A 112 -12.24 -31.87 -3.69
C ALA A 112 -13.18 -32.95 -3.13
N PRO A 113 -12.96 -33.39 -1.88
CA PRO A 113 -13.91 -34.26 -1.18
C PRO A 113 -15.32 -33.65 -1.12
N ALA A 114 -16.36 -34.50 -1.14
CA ALA A 114 -17.78 -34.08 -1.17
C ALA A 114 -18.17 -33.07 -0.08
N ARG A 115 -17.51 -33.08 1.09
CA ARG A 115 -17.74 -32.08 2.16
C ARG A 115 -17.43 -30.63 1.76
N PHE A 116 -16.67 -30.42 0.68
CA PHE A 116 -16.29 -29.12 0.14
C PHE A 116 -17.07 -28.75 -1.13
N SER A 117 -18.20 -29.39 -1.43
CA SER A 117 -18.99 -29.10 -2.64
C SER A 117 -19.97 -27.92 -2.49
N GLY A 118 -19.79 -27.06 -1.47
CA GLY A 118 -20.67 -25.92 -1.23
C GLY A 118 -20.24 -24.66 -2.00
N GLU A 119 -21.17 -23.73 -2.21
CA GLU A 119 -20.91 -22.44 -2.89
C GLU A 119 -19.75 -21.65 -2.24
N ILE A 120 -19.55 -21.76 -0.93
CA ILE A 120 -18.43 -21.09 -0.24
C ILE A 120 -17.09 -21.64 -0.74
N SER A 121 -16.97 -22.96 -0.82
CA SER A 121 -15.76 -23.63 -1.29
C SER A 121 -15.50 -23.35 -2.77
N HIS A 122 -16.54 -23.35 -3.59
CA HIS A 122 -16.44 -22.94 -5.00
C HIS A 122 -16.00 -21.48 -5.12
N SER A 123 -16.58 -20.56 -4.36
CA SER A 123 -16.18 -19.16 -4.34
C SER A 123 -14.71 -18.97 -3.93
N ILE A 124 -14.21 -19.77 -2.99
CA ILE A 124 -12.79 -19.74 -2.58
C ILE A 124 -11.89 -20.20 -3.72
N VAL A 125 -12.18 -21.35 -4.34
CA VAL A 125 -11.38 -21.87 -5.47
C VAL A 125 -11.43 -20.90 -6.64
N PHE A 126 -12.61 -20.35 -6.94
CA PHE A 126 -12.80 -19.32 -7.95
C PHE A 126 -11.93 -18.10 -7.70
N ILE A 127 -11.94 -17.53 -6.48
CA ILE A 127 -11.13 -16.35 -6.16
C ILE A 127 -9.64 -16.66 -6.22
N LEU A 128 -9.19 -17.81 -5.71
CA LEU A 128 -7.77 -18.18 -5.78
C LEU A 128 -7.31 -18.34 -7.24
N ALA A 129 -8.10 -19.02 -8.07
CA ALA A 129 -7.81 -19.15 -9.49
C ALA A 129 -7.81 -17.79 -10.19
N PHE A 130 -8.78 -16.94 -9.88
CA PHE A 130 -8.88 -15.60 -10.43
C PHE A 130 -7.63 -14.75 -10.09
N ILE A 131 -7.15 -14.77 -8.84
CA ILE A 131 -5.90 -14.09 -8.44
C ILE A 131 -4.73 -14.58 -9.29
N VAL A 132 -4.56 -15.89 -9.41
CA VAL A 132 -3.42 -16.49 -10.14
C VAL A 132 -3.47 -16.10 -11.62
N ILE A 133 -4.64 -16.17 -12.26
CA ILE A 133 -4.82 -15.77 -13.66
C ILE A 133 -4.48 -14.28 -13.84
N GLN A 134 -5.01 -13.40 -12.98
CA GLN A 134 -4.72 -11.97 -13.04
C GLN A 134 -3.23 -11.66 -12.82
N GLN A 135 -2.57 -12.41 -11.93
CA GLN A 135 -1.13 -12.28 -11.71
C GLN A 135 -0.34 -12.72 -12.94
N VAL A 136 -0.70 -13.83 -13.59
CA VAL A 136 -0.04 -14.29 -14.82
C VAL A 136 -0.20 -13.26 -15.95
N LEU A 137 -1.40 -12.68 -16.11
CA LEU A 137 -1.67 -11.66 -17.13
C LEU A 137 -0.90 -10.35 -16.89
N SER A 138 -0.59 -10.02 -15.64
CA SER A 138 0.17 -8.80 -15.26
C SER A 138 1.68 -9.03 -15.14
N LEU A 139 2.13 -10.29 -15.14
CA LEU A 139 3.54 -10.66 -15.01
C LEU A 139 4.45 -10.04 -16.08
N PRO A 140 4.08 -10.00 -17.38
CA PRO A 140 4.92 -9.35 -18.40
C PRO A 140 5.19 -7.88 -18.09
N SER A 141 4.16 -7.15 -17.67
CA SER A 141 4.27 -5.75 -17.28
C SER A 141 5.14 -5.57 -16.04
N SER A 142 5.00 -6.44 -15.04
CA SER A 142 5.84 -6.41 -13.84
C SER A 142 7.31 -6.68 -14.16
N ILE A 143 7.60 -7.65 -15.03
CA ILE A 143 8.97 -7.98 -15.44
C ILE A 143 9.59 -6.80 -16.19
N TYR A 144 8.86 -6.20 -17.13
CA TYR A 144 9.34 -5.05 -17.88
C TYR A 144 9.59 -3.85 -16.97
N GLN A 145 8.67 -3.56 -16.03
CA GLN A 145 8.84 -2.48 -15.09
C GLN A 145 10.12 -2.67 -14.25
N THR A 146 10.32 -3.84 -13.65
CA THR A 146 11.46 -4.08 -12.76
C THR A 146 12.80 -4.18 -13.50
N PHE A 147 12.88 -5.04 -14.52
CA PHE A 147 14.16 -5.42 -15.14
C PHE A 147 14.53 -4.60 -16.37
N VAL A 148 13.63 -3.78 -16.91
CA VAL A 148 13.92 -2.91 -18.07
C VAL A 148 13.80 -1.44 -17.67
N LEU A 149 12.65 -1.03 -17.12
CA LEU A 149 12.41 0.38 -16.80
C LEU A 149 13.24 0.82 -15.59
N GLU A 150 13.10 0.16 -14.43
CA GLU A 150 13.82 0.56 -13.21
C GLU A 150 15.33 0.27 -13.31
N GLU A 151 15.72 -0.83 -13.98
CA GLU A 151 17.13 -1.16 -14.24
C GLU A 151 17.83 -0.09 -15.09
N LYS A 152 17.16 0.44 -16.12
CA LYS A 152 17.71 1.49 -17.01
C LYS A 152 18.13 2.75 -16.25
N PHE A 153 17.50 3.05 -15.12
CA PHE A 153 17.80 4.21 -14.29
C PHE A 153 18.57 3.85 -13.01
N GLY A 154 19.00 2.59 -12.88
CA GLY A 154 19.81 2.10 -11.76
C GLY A 154 19.04 1.94 -10.43
N PHE A 155 17.71 1.96 -10.47
CA PHE A 155 16.86 1.82 -9.29
C PHE A 155 16.63 0.37 -8.88
N ASN A 156 16.60 -0.55 -9.85
CA ASN A 156 16.42 -1.96 -9.56
C ASN A 156 17.67 -2.52 -8.84
N LYS A 157 17.44 -3.21 -7.73
CA LYS A 157 18.44 -4.00 -7.00
C LYS A 157 18.01 -5.46 -6.82
N GLN A 158 16.82 -5.82 -7.35
CA GLN A 158 16.29 -7.16 -7.25
C GLN A 158 16.94 -8.08 -8.28
N THR A 159 17.36 -9.26 -7.83
CA THR A 159 17.74 -10.35 -8.72
C THR A 159 16.52 -11.12 -9.20
N PRO A 160 16.55 -11.78 -10.38
CA PRO A 160 15.45 -12.63 -10.84
C PRO A 160 15.05 -13.71 -9.82
N LYS A 161 16.03 -14.28 -9.10
CA LYS A 161 15.78 -15.24 -8.02
C LYS A 161 14.99 -14.63 -6.87
N LEU A 162 15.35 -13.42 -6.44
CA LEU A 162 14.63 -12.72 -5.37
C LEU A 162 13.20 -12.40 -5.82
N PHE A 163 13.03 -11.88 -7.04
CA PHE A 163 11.74 -11.56 -7.63
C PHE A 163 10.79 -12.78 -7.65
N VAL A 164 11.25 -13.94 -8.15
CA VAL A 164 10.44 -15.17 -8.17
C VAL A 164 10.18 -15.69 -6.74
N THR A 165 11.17 -15.59 -5.85
CA THR A 165 10.99 -16.00 -4.45
C THR A 165 9.92 -15.16 -3.75
N ASP A 166 9.90 -13.85 -3.98
CA ASP A 166 8.87 -12.97 -3.41
C ASP A 166 7.50 -13.20 -4.04
N LEU A 167 7.44 -13.50 -5.33
CA LEU A 167 6.20 -13.90 -6.01
C LEU A 167 5.59 -15.14 -5.35
N ILE A 168 6.40 -16.18 -5.13
CA ILE A 168 5.98 -17.42 -4.48
C ILE A 168 5.55 -17.15 -3.03
N LYS A 169 6.36 -16.44 -2.24
CA LYS A 169 6.03 -16.08 -0.86
C LYS A 169 4.71 -15.31 -0.75
N THR A 170 4.51 -14.35 -1.65
CA THR A 170 3.29 -13.54 -1.73
C THR A 170 2.09 -14.42 -2.05
N ASN A 171 2.20 -15.32 -3.02
CA ASN A 171 1.14 -16.26 -3.37
C ASN A 171 0.81 -17.23 -2.24
N MET A 172 1.82 -17.77 -1.54
CA MET A 172 1.61 -18.62 -0.38
C MET A 172 0.88 -17.86 0.73
N LEU A 173 1.29 -16.63 1.02
CA LEU A 173 0.61 -15.78 2.00
C LEU A 173 -0.87 -15.59 1.64
N PHE A 174 -1.18 -15.23 0.40
CA PHE A 174 -2.58 -15.09 -0.05
C PHE A 174 -3.34 -16.41 0.03
N PHE A 175 -2.73 -17.52 -0.35
CA PHE A 175 -3.35 -18.84 -0.31
C PHE A 175 -3.75 -19.26 1.11
N PHE A 176 -2.99 -18.87 2.13
CA PHE A 176 -3.34 -19.15 3.54
C PHE A 176 -4.26 -18.10 4.15
N LEU A 177 -4.10 -16.83 3.78
CA LEU A 177 -4.82 -15.72 4.41
C LEU A 177 -6.22 -15.52 3.82
N VAL A 178 -6.38 -15.65 2.51
CA VAL A 178 -7.63 -15.33 1.80
C VAL A 178 -8.76 -16.32 2.12
N PRO A 179 -8.56 -17.66 2.08
CA PRO A 179 -9.65 -18.60 2.33
C PRO A 179 -10.37 -18.46 3.68
N PRO A 180 -9.70 -18.32 4.84
CA PRO A 180 -10.41 -18.14 6.11
C PRO A 180 -11.15 -16.80 6.17
N ILE A 181 -10.58 -15.74 5.58
CA ILE A 181 -11.26 -14.45 5.47
C ILE A 181 -12.50 -14.59 4.59
N LEU A 182 -12.39 -15.21 3.42
CA LEU A 182 -13.50 -15.38 2.48
C LEU A 182 -14.56 -16.36 3.00
N PHE A 183 -14.17 -17.36 3.79
CA PHE A 183 -15.09 -18.21 4.50
C PHE A 183 -15.85 -17.44 5.59
N GLY A 184 -15.13 -16.71 6.44
CA GLY A 184 -15.69 -15.92 7.55
C GLY A 184 -16.57 -14.79 7.05
N PHE A 185 -16.14 -14.17 5.96
CA PHE A 185 -16.95 -13.42 5.03
C PHE A 185 -18.13 -14.31 4.69
N LEU A 186 -18.13 -15.17 3.66
CA LEU A 186 -19.34 -15.74 3.02
C LEU A 186 -20.33 -16.36 4.02
N SER A 187 -19.83 -16.86 5.15
CA SER A 187 -20.62 -17.34 6.29
C SER A 187 -21.41 -16.29 7.08
N ILE A 188 -20.99 -15.02 7.15
CA ILE A 188 -21.69 -13.96 7.89
C ILE A 188 -22.97 -13.55 7.20
N ILE A 189 -22.92 -13.08 5.96
CA ILE A 189 -24.14 -12.78 5.24
C ILE A 189 -24.88 -14.11 5.00
N LYS A 190 -24.25 -15.28 4.68
CA LYS A 190 -24.58 -16.65 5.22
C LYS A 190 -25.71 -16.83 6.23
N LYS A 191 -25.62 -16.10 7.32
CA LYS A 191 -26.39 -16.36 8.52
C LYS A 191 -27.28 -15.18 8.87
N THR A 192 -27.00 -14.00 8.32
CA THR A 192 -27.56 -12.73 8.82
C THR A 192 -28.57 -12.09 7.86
N GLY A 193 -28.74 -12.61 6.64
CA GLY A 193 -29.83 -12.19 5.74
C GLY A 193 -29.80 -10.69 5.48
N ASN A 194 -30.88 -9.95 5.74
CA ASN A 194 -30.94 -8.52 5.41
C ASN A 194 -30.12 -7.59 6.34
N GLN A 195 -29.64 -8.06 7.50
CA GLN A 195 -28.90 -7.22 8.48
C GLN A 195 -27.38 -7.34 8.35
N PHE A 196 -26.96 -7.95 7.27
CA PHE A 196 -25.64 -8.48 7.13
C PHE A 196 -24.53 -7.44 7.18
N PHE A 197 -24.84 -6.23 6.70
CA PHE A 197 -23.86 -5.19 6.46
C PHE A 197 -23.33 -4.64 7.78
N TYR A 198 -24.11 -4.71 8.86
CA TYR A 198 -23.66 -4.40 10.22
C TYR A 198 -22.63 -5.40 10.73
N TYR A 199 -22.95 -6.70 10.68
CA TYR A 199 -22.06 -7.77 11.15
C TYR A 199 -20.76 -7.82 10.37
N LEU A 200 -20.88 -7.55 9.09
CA LEU A 200 -19.79 -7.60 8.17
C LEU A 200 -18.87 -6.39 8.24
N TRP A 201 -19.44 -5.21 8.44
CA TRP A 201 -18.66 -4.03 8.81
C TRP A 201 -17.89 -4.27 10.10
N MET A 202 -18.51 -4.86 11.13
CA MET A 202 -17.82 -5.22 12.38
C MET A 202 -16.71 -6.26 12.18
N PHE A 203 -16.98 -7.30 11.37
CA PHE A 203 -15.97 -8.30 11.01
C PHE A 203 -14.81 -7.66 10.25
N GLY A 204 -15.09 -6.79 9.28
CA GLY A 204 -14.10 -6.07 8.50
C GLY A 204 -13.26 -5.11 9.31
N ALA A 205 -13.89 -4.34 10.20
CA ALA A 205 -13.20 -3.44 11.12
C ALA A 205 -12.28 -4.23 12.07
N GLY A 206 -12.76 -5.36 12.59
CA GLY A 206 -11.97 -6.26 13.43
C GLY A 206 -10.79 -6.88 12.68
N LEU A 207 -11.02 -7.39 11.47
CA LEU A 207 -9.99 -7.95 10.60
C LEU A 207 -8.96 -6.89 10.19
N GLN A 208 -9.40 -5.68 9.84
CA GLN A 208 -8.50 -4.58 9.50
C GLN A 208 -7.61 -4.22 10.70
N MET A 209 -8.18 -4.07 11.90
CA MET A 209 -7.42 -3.81 13.13
C MET A 209 -6.41 -4.93 13.42
N PHE A 210 -6.83 -6.18 13.23
CA PHE A 210 -5.97 -7.35 13.37
C PHE A 210 -4.81 -7.31 12.36
N MET A 211 -5.10 -7.07 11.08
CA MET A 211 -4.09 -7.02 10.01
C MET A 211 -3.09 -5.88 10.21
N ILE A 212 -3.53 -4.69 10.61
CA ILE A 212 -2.65 -3.56 10.95
C ILE A 212 -1.64 -3.93 12.04
N THR A 213 -2.06 -4.77 12.99
CA THR A 213 -1.20 -5.21 14.09
C THR A 213 -0.27 -6.34 13.67
N ILE A 214 -0.79 -7.34 12.95
CA ILE A 214 -0.05 -8.55 12.57
C ILE A 214 0.91 -8.32 11.41
N TYR A 215 0.58 -7.44 10.48
CA TYR A 215 1.37 -7.21 9.28
C TYR A 215 2.84 -6.89 9.57
N PRO A 216 3.18 -5.86 10.36
CA PRO A 216 4.59 -5.55 10.62
C PRO A 216 5.31 -6.59 11.49
N ILE A 217 4.57 -7.42 12.25
CA ILE A 217 5.13 -8.41 13.18
C ILE A 217 5.42 -9.74 12.49
N VAL A 218 4.52 -10.18 11.60
CA VAL A 218 4.56 -11.52 11.01
C VAL A 218 4.80 -11.46 9.51
N ILE A 219 4.14 -10.56 8.79
CA ILE A 219 4.17 -10.54 7.32
C ILE A 219 5.42 -9.83 6.82
N LEU A 220 5.69 -8.63 7.31
CA LEU A 220 6.83 -7.82 6.88
C LEU A 220 8.18 -8.54 7.07
N PRO A 221 8.46 -9.22 8.20
CA PRO A 221 9.72 -9.94 8.39
C PRO A 221 9.93 -11.14 7.44
N LEU A 222 8.90 -11.64 6.76
CA LEU A 222 9.04 -12.70 5.74
C LEU A 222 9.71 -12.17 4.45
N PHE A 223 9.62 -10.87 4.20
CA PHE A 223 10.11 -10.21 2.99
C PHE A 223 11.38 -9.40 3.24
N ASN A 224 11.46 -8.72 4.38
CA ASN A 224 12.52 -7.77 4.71
C ASN A 224 13.08 -8.07 6.10
N LYS A 225 14.38 -7.84 6.28
CA LYS A 225 15.04 -7.94 7.58
C LYS A 225 14.84 -6.64 8.34
N LEU A 226 14.31 -6.74 9.54
CA LEU A 226 14.27 -5.63 10.51
C LEU A 226 15.37 -5.86 11.52
N SER A 227 16.36 -4.96 11.55
CA SER A 227 17.42 -4.93 12.57
C SER A 227 17.23 -3.74 13.51
N PRO A 228 17.55 -3.86 14.80
CA PRO A 228 17.52 -2.71 15.69
C PRO A 228 18.50 -1.63 15.19
N LEU A 229 18.14 -0.36 15.34
CA LEU A 229 19.03 0.76 15.01
C LEU A 229 20.26 0.74 15.93
N GLU A 230 21.45 0.89 15.33
CA GLU A 230 22.72 0.91 16.06
C GLU A 230 22.78 2.08 17.05
N GLU A 231 23.55 1.91 18.13
CA GLU A 231 23.78 2.99 19.09
C GLU A 231 24.60 4.10 18.43
N GLY A 232 24.13 5.34 18.51
CA GLY A 232 24.80 6.48 17.87
C GLY A 232 24.02 7.78 18.02
N LYS A 233 24.56 8.87 17.45
CA LYS A 233 23.94 10.21 17.49
C LYS A 233 22.48 10.18 17.01
N LEU A 234 22.24 9.55 15.84
CA LEU A 234 20.90 9.45 15.25
C LEU A 234 19.88 8.81 16.21
N LYS A 235 20.25 7.71 16.85
CA LYS A 235 19.35 7.01 17.79
C LYS A 235 18.98 7.92 18.97
N THR A 236 19.98 8.57 19.58
CA THR A 236 19.78 9.50 20.69
C THR A 236 18.87 10.66 20.31
N ASP A 237 19.12 11.30 19.16
CA ASP A 237 18.33 12.45 18.70
C ASP A 237 16.87 12.07 18.43
N VAL A 238 16.63 10.87 17.86
CA VAL A 238 15.28 10.35 17.63
C VAL A 238 14.57 10.01 18.92
N GLU A 239 15.26 9.41 19.89
CA GLU A 239 14.70 9.13 21.21
C GLU A 239 14.32 10.43 21.95
N ASP A 240 15.15 11.46 21.85
CA ASP A 240 14.90 12.75 22.49
C ASP A 240 13.75 13.51 21.83
N LEU A 241 13.64 13.45 20.50
CA LEU A 241 12.47 13.94 19.77
C LEU A 241 11.19 13.21 20.21
N ALA A 242 11.24 11.88 20.32
CA ALA A 242 10.11 11.07 20.78
C ALA A 242 9.71 11.43 22.22
N LYS A 243 10.68 11.60 23.14
CA LYS A 243 10.43 12.05 24.52
C LYS A 243 9.80 13.44 24.55
N LYS A 244 10.34 14.40 23.79
CA LYS A 244 9.80 15.78 23.67
C LYS A 244 8.33 15.77 23.24
N LEU A 245 7.98 14.90 22.29
CA LEU A 245 6.61 14.79 21.77
C LEU A 245 5.68 13.88 22.60
N LYS A 246 6.22 13.22 23.64
CA LYS A 246 5.55 12.18 24.42
C LYS A 246 5.03 11.04 23.53
N PHE A 247 5.80 10.72 22.50
CA PHE A 247 5.54 9.58 21.63
C PHE A 247 5.88 8.29 22.37
N PRO A 248 4.99 7.28 22.41
CA PRO A 248 5.21 6.03 23.14
C PRO A 248 6.15 5.10 22.34
N LEU A 249 7.39 5.55 22.16
CA LEU A 249 8.44 4.81 21.47
C LEU A 249 8.79 3.56 22.28
N HIS A 250 8.80 2.40 21.61
CA HIS A 250 9.27 1.14 22.16
C HIS A 250 10.66 0.80 21.62
N GLU A 251 10.81 0.68 20.29
CA GLU A 251 12.08 0.35 19.63
C GLU A 251 12.20 1.08 18.28
N LEU A 252 13.45 1.26 17.84
CA LEU A 252 13.85 1.81 16.56
C LEU A 252 14.45 0.70 15.69
N TYR A 253 13.94 0.57 14.47
CA TYR A 253 14.36 -0.45 13.50
C TYR A 253 14.91 0.19 12.22
N VAL A 254 15.87 -0.50 11.62
CA VAL A 254 16.34 -0.29 10.26
C VAL A 254 15.81 -1.43 9.40
N ILE A 255 15.24 -1.09 8.25
CA ILE A 255 14.78 -2.06 7.23
C ILE A 255 15.76 -2.09 6.06
N ASP A 256 16.04 -3.30 5.55
CA ASP A 256 16.92 -3.55 4.40
C ASP A 256 16.25 -3.21 3.04
N GLY A 257 15.80 -1.97 2.88
CA GLY A 257 15.12 -1.49 1.67
C GLY A 257 16.01 -1.52 0.43
N SER A 258 17.31 -1.31 0.60
CA SER A 258 18.35 -1.34 -0.45
C SER A 258 18.38 -2.65 -1.25
N LYS A 259 17.96 -3.77 -0.63
CA LYS A 259 17.86 -5.09 -1.29
C LYS A 259 16.91 -5.09 -2.49
N ARG A 260 15.96 -4.15 -2.52
CA ARG A 260 14.86 -4.12 -3.49
C ARG A 260 14.92 -2.92 -4.41
N SER A 261 15.26 -1.77 -3.84
CA SER A 261 15.30 -0.52 -4.59
C SER A 261 16.20 0.47 -3.90
N ALA A 262 16.68 1.46 -4.65
CA ALA A 262 17.45 2.57 -4.09
C ALA A 262 16.58 3.67 -3.43
N HIS A 263 15.27 3.45 -3.26
CA HIS A 263 14.32 4.43 -2.72
C HIS A 263 14.32 4.49 -1.19
N SER A 264 14.28 5.72 -0.68
CA SER A 264 14.34 6.04 0.75
C SER A 264 12.99 6.40 1.35
N ASN A 265 12.73 5.94 2.57
CA ASN A 265 11.49 6.20 3.31
C ASN A 265 11.69 6.02 4.84
N ALA A 266 10.71 6.48 5.63
CA ALA A 266 10.59 6.19 7.05
C ALA A 266 9.11 6.11 7.43
N TYR A 267 8.77 5.27 8.40
CA TYR A 267 7.40 5.17 8.90
C TYR A 267 7.37 4.64 10.32
N PHE A 268 6.21 4.68 10.97
CA PHE A 268 6.00 4.08 12.28
C PHE A 268 4.86 3.06 12.24
N PHE A 269 4.92 2.03 13.08
CA PHE A 269 3.90 1.00 13.23
C PHE A 269 3.62 0.69 14.72
N GLY A 270 2.54 -0.05 14.99
CA GLY A 270 2.27 -0.62 16.31
C GLY A 270 1.06 -0.05 17.03
N LEU A 271 0.78 -0.65 18.19
CA LEU A 271 -0.39 -0.36 19.01
C LEU A 271 -0.36 1.08 19.54
N PRO A 272 -1.50 1.65 19.96
CA PRO A 272 -1.55 3.03 20.45
C PRO A 272 -0.60 3.31 21.63
N TRP A 273 -0.29 2.28 22.43
CA TRP A 273 0.52 2.36 23.64
C TRP A 273 1.97 1.85 23.48
N LYS A 274 2.31 1.23 22.35
CA LYS A 274 3.66 0.73 22.04
C LYS A 274 3.91 0.89 20.55
N LYS A 275 4.78 1.83 20.18
CA LYS A 275 5.06 2.17 18.78
C LYS A 275 6.51 1.93 18.42
N HIS A 276 6.72 1.48 17.20
CA HIS A 276 8.02 1.24 16.60
C HIS A 276 8.20 2.21 15.44
N ILE A 277 9.40 2.74 15.28
CA ILE A 277 9.78 3.54 14.11
C ILE A 277 10.70 2.67 13.25
N VAL A 278 10.45 2.68 11.94
CA VAL A 278 11.24 1.97 10.93
C VAL A 278 11.83 3.00 9.98
N ILE A 279 13.15 2.95 9.81
CA ILE A 279 13.90 3.83 8.93
C ILE A 279 14.54 2.96 7.86
N TYR A 280 14.47 3.37 6.59
CA TYR A 280 15.14 2.64 5.51
C TYR A 280 16.66 2.86 5.61
N ASP A 281 17.42 1.80 5.38
CA ASP A 281 18.88 1.85 5.24
C ASP A 281 19.32 2.92 4.22
N THR A 282 18.67 2.98 3.06
CA THR A 282 18.96 3.98 2.02
C THR A 282 18.69 5.42 2.46
N LEU A 283 17.81 5.65 3.45
CA LEU A 283 17.58 6.99 4.00
C LEU A 283 18.74 7.42 4.89
N ILE A 284 19.24 6.49 5.72
CA ILE A 284 20.35 6.72 6.66
C ILE A 284 21.67 6.89 5.89
N GLU A 285 21.92 6.09 4.86
CA GLU A 285 23.15 6.16 4.06
C GLU A 285 23.29 7.44 3.26
N LYS A 286 22.17 8.07 2.88
CA LYS A 286 22.13 9.16 1.91
C LYS A 286 21.70 10.52 2.47
N SER A 287 21.48 10.60 3.79
CA SER A 287 21.03 11.81 4.46
C SER A 287 21.83 12.02 5.73
N GLU A 288 22.01 13.28 6.13
CA GLU A 288 22.63 13.59 7.41
C GLU A 288 21.69 13.26 8.57
N ASN A 289 22.24 12.98 9.76
CA ASN A 289 21.44 12.60 10.93
C ASN A 289 20.33 13.63 11.23
N ASP A 290 20.67 14.92 11.14
CA ASP A 290 19.74 16.02 11.43
C ASP A 290 18.61 16.09 10.37
N GLU A 291 18.89 15.70 9.13
CA GLU A 291 17.90 15.58 8.04
C GLU A 291 16.95 14.40 8.28
N VAL A 292 17.47 13.25 8.74
CA VAL A 292 16.65 12.09 9.11
C VAL A 292 15.74 12.44 10.29
N VAL A 293 16.25 13.14 11.30
CA VAL A 293 15.46 13.63 12.44
C VAL A 293 14.35 14.58 11.99
N ALA A 294 14.63 15.46 11.01
CA ALA A 294 13.63 16.35 10.44
C ALA A 294 12.51 15.61 9.68
N VAL A 295 12.86 14.58 8.90
CA VAL A 295 11.88 13.68 8.27
C VAL A 295 11.02 13.00 9.33
N LEU A 296 11.63 12.51 10.42
CA LEU A 296 10.90 11.90 11.52
C LEU A 296 10.03 12.91 12.29
N ALA A 297 10.42 14.17 12.37
CA ALA A 297 9.58 15.23 12.93
C ALA A 297 8.30 15.43 12.11
N HIS A 298 8.39 15.38 10.78
CA HIS A 298 7.24 15.38 9.87
C HIS A 298 6.35 14.14 10.10
N GLU A 299 6.93 12.93 10.13
CA GLU A 299 6.18 11.68 10.41
C GLU A 299 5.45 11.71 11.77
N LEU A 300 6.13 12.19 12.82
CA LEU A 300 5.54 12.36 14.14
C LEU A 300 4.46 13.46 14.16
N GLY A 301 4.50 14.40 13.21
CA GLY A 301 3.42 15.35 12.95
C GLY A 301 2.12 14.67 12.55
N HIS A 302 2.16 13.69 11.64
CA HIS A 302 0.98 12.90 11.28
C HIS A 302 0.35 12.20 12.48
N TRP A 303 1.19 11.64 13.35
CA TRP A 303 0.74 11.03 14.61
C TRP A 303 0.14 12.07 15.57
N LYS A 304 0.82 13.20 15.77
CA LYS A 304 0.43 14.23 16.73
C LYS A 304 -0.91 14.87 16.36
N LEU A 305 -1.13 15.12 15.08
CA LEU A 305 -2.35 15.73 14.52
C LEU A 305 -3.46 14.71 14.25
N GLY A 306 -3.19 13.42 14.47
CA GLY A 306 -4.16 12.33 14.36
C GLY A 306 -4.65 12.08 12.94
N HIS A 307 -3.84 12.39 11.92
CA HIS A 307 -4.19 12.21 10.49
C HIS A 307 -4.61 10.77 10.20
N THR A 308 -3.77 9.86 10.64
CA THR A 308 -3.95 8.42 10.69
C THR A 308 -5.31 7.98 11.26
N THR A 309 -5.75 8.59 12.37
CA THR A 309 -7.03 8.26 13.02
C THR A 309 -8.23 8.83 12.28
N LYS A 310 -8.07 10.01 11.68
CA LYS A 310 -9.10 10.63 10.82
C LYS A 310 -9.31 9.77 9.58
N ILE A 311 -8.23 9.36 8.91
CA ILE A 311 -8.29 8.46 7.74
C ILE A 311 -8.93 7.13 8.13
N PHE A 312 -8.55 6.54 9.26
CA PHE A 312 -9.20 5.34 9.76
C PHE A 312 -10.70 5.53 9.93
N GLY A 313 -11.16 6.62 10.59
CA GLY A 313 -12.59 6.90 10.75
C GLY A 313 -13.33 7.07 9.43
N ILE A 314 -12.74 7.78 8.46
CA ILE A 314 -13.29 7.94 7.11
C ILE A 314 -13.39 6.59 6.40
N SER A 315 -12.36 5.74 6.50
CA SER A 315 -12.36 4.40 5.92
C SER A 315 -13.46 3.52 6.50
N GLN A 316 -13.76 3.61 7.80
CA GLN A 316 -14.84 2.85 8.43
C GLN A 316 -16.22 3.30 7.93
N ALA A 317 -16.42 4.61 7.75
CA ALA A 317 -17.66 5.14 7.19
C ALA A 317 -17.84 4.71 5.73
N HIS A 318 -16.77 4.75 4.94
CA HIS A 318 -16.77 4.26 3.56
C HIS A 318 -17.07 2.75 3.49
N PHE A 319 -16.42 1.92 4.31
CA PHE A 319 -16.68 0.48 4.38
C PHE A 319 -18.13 0.17 4.75
N PHE A 320 -18.68 0.86 5.75
CA PHE A 320 -20.08 0.70 6.11
C PHE A 320 -21.01 1.06 4.93
N TYR A 321 -20.73 2.17 4.25
CA TYR A 321 -21.49 2.60 3.09
C TYR A 321 -21.43 1.59 1.94
N ILE A 322 -20.26 1.03 1.63
CA ILE A 322 -20.07 0.02 0.59
C ILE A 322 -20.87 -1.25 0.90
N PHE A 323 -20.82 -1.78 2.11
CA PHE A 323 -21.61 -2.97 2.46
C PHE A 323 -23.11 -2.70 2.50
N ALA A 324 -23.53 -1.51 2.95
CA ALA A 324 -24.91 -1.11 2.87
C ALA A 324 -25.40 -1.03 1.42
N LEU A 325 -24.61 -0.45 0.53
CA LEU A 325 -24.96 -0.33 -0.89
C LEU A 325 -24.93 -1.69 -1.60
N PHE A 326 -24.01 -2.58 -1.23
CA PHE A 326 -23.97 -3.95 -1.76
C PHE A 326 -25.29 -4.70 -1.55
N SER A 327 -26.01 -4.44 -0.45
CA SER A 327 -27.33 -5.06 -0.19
C SER A 327 -28.37 -4.78 -1.27
N VAL A 328 -28.16 -3.73 -2.08
CA VAL A 328 -29.03 -3.34 -3.19
C VAL A 328 -28.81 -4.24 -4.42
N PHE A 329 -27.57 -4.72 -4.62
CA PHE A 329 -27.16 -5.45 -5.83
C PHE A 329 -27.07 -6.96 -5.62
N ILE A 330 -26.98 -7.40 -4.36
CA ILE A 330 -26.71 -8.79 -3.97
C ILE A 330 -27.69 -9.82 -4.53
N ASN A 331 -28.96 -9.43 -4.67
CA ASN A 331 -30.06 -10.26 -5.19
C ASN A 331 -30.68 -9.65 -6.47
N ASN A 332 -29.93 -8.82 -7.21
CA ASN A 332 -30.44 -8.14 -8.40
C ASN A 332 -30.37 -9.06 -9.62
N ASN A 333 -31.51 -9.63 -10.02
CA ASN A 333 -31.56 -10.64 -11.09
C ASN A 333 -31.10 -10.09 -12.43
N SER A 334 -31.49 -8.85 -12.76
CA SER A 334 -31.10 -8.21 -14.02
C SER A 334 -29.59 -8.04 -14.16
N LEU A 335 -28.88 -7.76 -13.06
CA LEU A 335 -27.43 -7.63 -13.06
C LEU A 335 -26.77 -8.97 -13.37
N TYR A 336 -27.08 -10.03 -12.63
CA TYR A 336 -26.45 -11.35 -12.86
C TYR A 336 -26.76 -11.91 -14.25
N ALA A 337 -28.01 -11.76 -14.71
CA ALA A 337 -28.43 -12.25 -16.02
C ALA A 337 -27.64 -11.61 -17.17
N ASP A 338 -27.35 -10.30 -17.10
CA ASP A 338 -26.61 -9.58 -18.15
C ASP A 338 -25.12 -9.98 -18.23
N PHE A 339 -24.61 -10.68 -17.21
CA PHE A 339 -23.26 -11.27 -17.18
C PHE A 339 -23.25 -12.80 -17.31
N GLY A 340 -24.37 -13.40 -17.75
CA GLY A 340 -24.46 -14.84 -18.04
C GLY A 340 -24.75 -15.73 -16.82
N PHE A 341 -25.20 -15.15 -15.71
CA PHE A 341 -25.63 -15.87 -14.50
C PHE A 341 -27.16 -15.80 -14.39
N THR A 342 -27.87 -16.71 -15.05
CA THR A 342 -29.35 -16.73 -15.07
C THR A 342 -29.94 -17.57 -13.93
N ASP A 343 -29.30 -18.67 -13.59
CA ASP A 343 -29.87 -19.70 -12.70
C ASP A 343 -29.30 -19.63 -11.28
N GLN A 344 -28.21 -18.90 -11.10
CA GLN A 344 -27.47 -18.82 -9.85
C GLN A 344 -27.04 -17.38 -9.59
N HIS A 345 -27.01 -17.01 -8.30
CA HIS A 345 -26.49 -15.72 -7.85
C HIS A 345 -25.31 -15.94 -6.90
N PRO A 346 -24.13 -16.38 -7.39
CA PRO A 346 -22.98 -16.55 -6.54
C PRO A 346 -22.55 -15.20 -6.01
N ILE A 347 -22.40 -15.15 -4.70
CA ILE A 347 -22.35 -13.88 -3.99
C ILE A 347 -21.07 -13.13 -4.27
N ILE A 348 -19.99 -13.90 -4.39
CA ILE A 348 -18.70 -13.34 -4.73
C ILE A 348 -18.75 -12.68 -6.10
N ILE A 349 -19.44 -13.27 -7.08
CA ILE A 349 -19.63 -12.70 -8.42
C ILE A 349 -20.42 -11.40 -8.34
N GLY A 350 -21.52 -11.37 -7.58
CA GLY A 350 -22.27 -10.15 -7.34
C GLY A 350 -21.42 -9.05 -6.73
N PHE A 351 -20.51 -9.40 -5.81
CA PHE A 351 -19.58 -8.45 -5.21
C PHE A 351 -18.55 -7.91 -6.21
N LEU A 352 -18.01 -8.76 -7.10
CA LEU A 352 -17.10 -8.29 -8.17
C LEU A 352 -17.82 -7.31 -9.10
N LEU A 353 -18.99 -7.68 -9.62
CA LEU A 353 -19.78 -6.84 -10.52
C LEU A 353 -20.22 -5.53 -9.84
N PHE A 354 -20.60 -5.60 -8.57
CA PHE A 354 -20.90 -4.42 -7.77
C PHE A 354 -19.69 -3.48 -7.65
N SER A 355 -18.48 -4.02 -7.40
CA SER A 355 -17.25 -3.23 -7.37
C SER A 355 -17.03 -2.50 -8.71
N ASP A 356 -17.31 -3.16 -9.83
CA ASP A 356 -17.16 -2.55 -11.15
C ASP A 356 -18.19 -1.43 -11.42
N ILE A 357 -19.42 -1.57 -10.92
CA ILE A 357 -20.45 -0.52 -11.01
C ILE A 357 -20.03 0.75 -10.26
N LEU A 358 -19.31 0.60 -9.14
CA LEU A 358 -18.90 1.71 -8.29
C LEU A 358 -17.70 2.52 -8.79
N GLY A 359 -17.04 2.08 -9.87
CA GLY A 359 -15.82 2.73 -10.40
C GLY A 359 -15.87 4.28 -10.48
N PRO A 360 -16.92 4.89 -11.07
CA PRO A 360 -17.02 6.36 -11.12
C PRO A 360 -17.07 7.03 -9.75
N MET A 361 -17.77 6.43 -8.78
CA MET A 361 -17.86 6.95 -7.43
C MET A 361 -16.51 6.83 -6.70
N ASP A 362 -15.81 5.71 -6.87
CA ASP A 362 -14.49 5.50 -6.28
C ASP A 362 -13.47 6.53 -6.79
N ASN A 363 -13.57 6.96 -8.05
CA ASN A 363 -12.73 8.04 -8.59
C ASN A 363 -12.97 9.39 -7.90
N VAL A 364 -14.23 9.70 -7.57
CA VAL A 364 -14.57 10.93 -6.83
C VAL A 364 -14.02 10.84 -5.40
N ILE A 365 -14.21 9.69 -4.73
CA ILE A 365 -13.69 9.47 -3.38
C ILE A 365 -12.16 9.55 -3.39
N LYS A 366 -11.48 8.96 -4.37
CA LYS A 366 -10.02 9.06 -4.57
C LYS A 366 -9.56 10.51 -4.66
N LEU A 367 -10.22 11.33 -5.49
CA LEU A 367 -9.91 12.76 -5.58
C LEU A 367 -10.06 13.47 -4.23
N MET A 368 -11.16 13.22 -3.51
CA MET A 368 -11.40 13.80 -2.18
C MET A 368 -10.34 13.37 -1.15
N MET A 369 -9.96 12.09 -1.17
CA MET A 369 -8.92 11.55 -0.30
C MET A 369 -7.54 12.13 -0.60
N ASN A 370 -7.20 12.34 -1.88
CA ASN A 370 -5.95 12.97 -2.28
C ASN A 370 -5.89 14.45 -1.87
N ILE A 371 -7.00 15.19 -1.99
CA ILE A 371 -7.09 16.57 -1.46
C ILE A 371 -6.86 16.59 0.06
N LEU A 372 -7.49 15.67 0.79
CA LEU A 372 -7.34 15.57 2.24
C LEU A 372 -5.91 15.17 2.64
N SER A 373 -5.30 14.22 1.94
CA SER A 373 -3.92 13.79 2.15
C SER A 373 -2.95 14.95 1.97
N ARG A 374 -3.05 15.70 0.85
CA ARG A 374 -2.21 16.87 0.60
C ARG A 374 -2.34 17.94 1.70
N LYS A 375 -3.55 18.13 2.23
CA LYS A 375 -3.76 19.02 3.39
C LYS A 375 -3.02 18.51 4.64
N PHE A 376 -3.03 17.21 4.90
CA PHE A 376 -2.32 16.62 6.03
C PHE A 376 -0.80 16.73 5.91
N GLU A 377 -0.25 16.63 4.69
CA GLU A 377 1.17 16.87 4.41
C GLU A 377 1.60 18.29 4.80
N PHE A 378 0.86 19.32 4.35
CA PHE A 378 1.16 20.71 4.75
C PHE A 378 1.05 20.93 6.25
N GLN A 379 0.13 20.24 6.93
CA GLN A 379 0.01 20.31 8.39
C GLN A 379 1.19 19.64 9.10
N ALA A 380 1.71 18.53 8.57
CA ALA A 380 2.88 17.85 9.09
C ALA A 380 4.17 18.66 8.83
N ASP A 381 4.30 19.28 7.66
CA ASP A 381 5.38 20.22 7.34
C ASP A 381 5.35 21.43 8.28
N GLY A 382 4.17 22.01 8.50
CA GLY A 382 3.97 23.10 9.48
C GLY A 382 4.36 22.70 10.90
N PHE A 383 4.04 21.47 11.31
CA PHE A 383 4.42 20.94 12.61
C PHE A 383 5.95 20.76 12.75
N ALA A 384 6.63 20.24 11.73
CA ALA A 384 8.08 20.12 11.73
C ALA A 384 8.76 21.51 11.76
N LYS A 385 8.20 22.48 11.03
CA LYS A 385 8.63 23.90 11.08
C LYS A 385 8.51 24.48 12.48
N GLU A 386 7.39 24.25 13.18
CA GLU A 386 7.19 24.71 14.57
C GLU A 386 8.18 24.09 15.56
N LEU A 387 8.70 22.89 15.26
CA LEU A 387 9.73 22.23 16.07
C LEU A 387 11.15 22.75 15.83
N GLY A 388 11.34 23.61 14.82
CA GLY A 388 12.63 24.18 14.45
C GLY A 388 13.36 23.46 13.30
N TYR A 389 12.76 22.44 12.68
CA TYR A 389 13.40 21.62 11.64
C TYR A 389 13.13 22.10 10.20
N LYS A 390 12.86 23.40 10.01
CA LYS A 390 12.48 23.95 8.71
C LYS A 390 13.56 23.72 7.65
N THR A 391 14.81 24.02 8.02
CA THR A 391 15.96 24.03 7.11
C THR A 391 16.37 22.61 6.72
N GLU A 392 16.42 21.72 7.70
CA GLU A 392 16.79 20.31 7.57
C GLU A 392 15.72 19.55 6.78
N LEU A 393 14.44 19.85 7.02
CA LEU A 393 13.33 19.25 6.26
C LEU A 393 13.35 19.71 4.79
N ALA A 394 13.57 20.99 4.52
CA ALA A 394 13.64 21.48 3.14
C ALA A 394 14.80 20.80 2.37
N ARG A 395 15.98 20.70 2.99
CA ARG A 395 17.14 20.00 2.40
C ARG A 395 16.87 18.52 2.19
N SER A 396 16.27 17.84 3.16
CA SER A 396 15.96 16.41 3.04
C SER A 396 14.95 16.15 1.92
N LEU A 397 13.92 16.98 1.77
CA LEU A 397 12.95 16.87 0.68
C LEU A 397 13.60 17.08 -0.71
N ILE A 398 14.52 18.04 -0.83
CA ILE A 398 15.28 18.27 -2.07
C ILE A 398 16.19 17.06 -2.36
N LYS A 399 16.96 16.58 -1.39
CA LYS A 399 17.84 15.42 -1.54
C LYS A 399 17.05 14.16 -1.94
N LEU A 400 15.93 13.89 -1.28
CA LEU A 400 15.04 12.77 -1.60
C LEU A 400 14.48 12.87 -3.02
N GLN A 401 14.06 14.06 -3.43
CA GLN A 401 13.56 14.29 -4.78
C GLN A 401 14.63 14.02 -5.84
N ILE A 402 15.87 14.47 -5.61
CA ILE A 402 17.01 14.24 -6.51
C ILE A 402 17.35 12.76 -6.58
N GLN A 403 17.45 12.10 -5.41
CA GLN A 403 17.84 10.69 -5.32
C GLN A 403 16.80 9.74 -5.94
N ASN A 404 15.51 10.05 -5.81
CA ASN A 404 14.43 9.25 -6.40
C ASN A 404 14.15 9.61 -7.87
N LEU A 405 14.90 10.58 -8.46
CA LEU A 405 14.64 11.15 -9.79
C LEU A 405 13.17 11.52 -9.98
N SER A 406 12.54 12.02 -8.92
CA SER A 406 11.11 12.27 -8.88
C SER A 406 10.72 13.45 -9.75
N THR A 407 9.46 13.46 -10.19
CA THR A 407 8.91 14.50 -11.06
C THR A 407 9.01 15.88 -10.42
N MET A 408 9.81 16.77 -11.03
CA MET A 408 10.12 18.11 -10.49
C MET A 408 8.99 19.13 -10.72
N ASP A 409 8.12 18.90 -11.71
CA ASP A 409 6.99 19.76 -12.05
C ASP A 409 5.81 18.92 -12.57
N ALA A 410 4.59 19.35 -12.29
CA ALA A 410 3.39 18.61 -12.68
C ALA A 410 2.26 19.52 -13.15
N ASP A 411 1.44 18.99 -14.06
CA ASP A 411 0.18 19.62 -14.42
C ASP A 411 -0.76 19.64 -13.21
N TRP A 412 -1.39 20.78 -12.95
CA TRP A 412 -2.22 20.99 -11.76
C TRP A 412 -3.39 19.99 -11.67
N MET A 413 -3.96 19.58 -12.81
CA MET A 413 -5.10 18.66 -12.85
C MET A 413 -4.63 17.24 -12.60
N TYR A 414 -3.53 16.85 -13.23
CA TYR A 414 -2.87 15.57 -12.98
C TYR A 414 -2.44 15.44 -11.51
N ALA A 415 -1.73 16.44 -10.98
CA ALA A 415 -1.27 16.48 -9.58
C ALA A 415 -2.45 16.40 -8.60
N SER A 416 -3.55 17.12 -8.88
CA SER A 416 -4.71 17.11 -7.99
C SER A 416 -5.43 15.76 -7.92
N TYR A 417 -5.44 15.03 -9.02
CA TYR A 417 -6.14 13.74 -9.09
C TYR A 417 -5.24 12.56 -8.69
N HIS A 418 -3.93 12.60 -8.97
CA HIS A 418 -3.02 11.47 -8.74
C HIS A 418 -2.15 11.56 -7.49
N PHE A 419 -1.70 12.76 -7.09
CA PHE A 419 -0.72 12.87 -6.02
C PHE A 419 -1.39 12.94 -4.65
N SER A 420 -0.96 12.03 -3.75
CA SER A 420 -1.28 12.10 -2.32
C SER A 420 -0.43 13.14 -1.59
N HIS A 421 0.76 13.46 -2.14
CA HIS A 421 1.67 14.48 -1.62
C HIS A 421 1.66 15.74 -2.52
N PRO A 422 1.74 16.94 -1.95
CA PRO A 422 1.97 18.15 -2.74
C PRO A 422 3.33 18.09 -3.43
N ILE A 423 3.47 18.73 -4.60
CA ILE A 423 4.75 18.76 -5.31
C ILE A 423 5.80 19.53 -4.51
N LEU A 424 7.08 19.18 -4.70
CA LEU A 424 8.19 19.78 -3.95
C LEU A 424 8.16 21.33 -3.94
N PRO A 425 7.93 22.04 -5.06
CA PRO A 425 7.85 23.50 -5.04
C PRO A 425 6.76 24.06 -4.12
N GLU A 426 5.62 23.39 -4.01
CA GLU A 426 4.53 23.79 -3.11
C GLU A 426 4.92 23.63 -1.64
N ARG A 427 5.58 22.51 -1.30
CA ARG A 427 6.06 22.24 0.07
C ARG A 427 7.17 23.20 0.48
N LEU A 428 8.16 23.43 -0.39
CA LEU A 428 9.24 24.40 -0.13
C LEU A 428 8.69 25.82 0.07
N LYS A 429 7.68 26.21 -0.71
CA LYS A 429 6.98 27.49 -0.53
C LYS A 429 6.26 27.56 0.82
N ALA A 430 5.58 26.50 1.24
CA ALA A 430 4.91 26.43 2.55
C ALA A 430 5.88 26.46 3.73
N LEU A 431 7.07 25.88 3.55
CA LEU A 431 8.17 25.97 4.51
C LEU A 431 8.84 27.35 4.51
N GLU A 432 8.51 28.25 3.58
CA GLU A 432 9.19 29.54 3.35
C GLU A 432 10.71 29.34 3.13
N TRP A 433 11.06 28.29 2.38
CA TRP A 433 12.45 28.05 2.01
C TRP A 433 12.95 29.15 1.08
N VAL A 434 14.09 29.74 1.45
CA VAL A 434 14.83 30.68 0.60
C VAL A 434 16.16 30.00 0.26
N PRO A 435 16.48 29.80 -1.03
CA PRO A 435 17.73 29.20 -1.44
C PRO A 435 18.90 30.03 -0.88
N THR A 436 19.66 29.46 0.04
CA THR A 436 20.78 30.15 0.71
C THR A 436 22.14 29.68 0.18
N SER A 437 22.20 28.50 -0.45
CA SER A 437 23.36 27.94 -1.18
C SER A 437 22.93 26.66 -1.89
N LYS A 438 23.61 26.27 -2.99
CA LYS A 438 23.30 25.05 -3.75
C LYS A 438 23.39 23.83 -2.81
N VAL A 439 22.33 23.03 -2.69
CA VAL A 439 22.42 21.72 -2.06
C VAL A 439 23.40 20.85 -2.86
N ALA A 440 24.63 20.71 -2.36
CA ALA A 440 25.63 19.84 -2.97
C ALA A 440 25.18 18.39 -2.81
N VAL A 441 24.82 17.74 -3.91
CA VAL A 441 24.73 16.28 -3.97
C VAL A 441 26.14 15.80 -4.28
N GLU A 442 26.81 15.21 -3.29
CA GLU A 442 28.08 14.55 -3.51
C GLU A 442 27.90 13.48 -4.61
N LYS A 443 28.71 13.58 -5.67
CA LYS A 443 28.76 12.53 -6.70
C LYS A 443 29.37 11.28 -6.06
N PRO A 444 28.88 10.07 -6.38
CA PRO A 444 29.59 8.86 -6.01
C PRO A 444 30.99 8.91 -6.67
N GLN A 445 32.03 8.84 -5.85
CA GLN A 445 33.41 8.82 -6.33
C GLN A 445 33.58 7.62 -7.27
N SER A 446 34.00 7.91 -8.50
CA SER A 446 34.53 6.90 -9.41
C SER A 446 35.83 6.36 -8.84
N GLU A 447 35.90 5.06 -8.64
CA GLU A 447 37.12 4.33 -8.29
C GLU A 447 38.29 4.76 -9.20
N LYS A 448 39.32 5.36 -8.59
CA LYS A 448 40.71 5.24 -9.04
C LYS A 448 41.65 5.41 -7.83
N ASP A 449 42.29 4.30 -7.52
CA ASP A 449 43.62 4.15 -6.89
C ASP A 449 43.92 4.92 -5.60
N THR A 450 43.53 4.33 -4.48
CA THR A 450 44.36 4.30 -3.27
C THR A 450 44.34 2.88 -2.69
N LYS A 451 45.45 2.16 -2.89
CA LYS A 451 45.80 1.00 -2.07
C LYS A 451 46.12 1.52 -0.67
N GLU A 452 45.25 1.22 0.29
CA GLU A 452 45.58 0.70 1.64
C GLU A 452 44.30 0.65 2.50
N ASP A 453 44.18 -0.46 3.24
CA ASP A 453 43.18 -0.80 4.27
C ASP A 453 41.70 -0.94 3.86
N VAL A 454 41.43 -2.02 3.11
CA VAL A 454 40.08 -2.61 3.00
C VAL A 454 39.78 -3.39 4.28
N ALA A 455 38.91 -2.86 5.13
CA ALA A 455 38.27 -3.61 6.21
C ALA A 455 37.33 -4.66 5.61
N VAL A 456 37.80 -5.92 5.56
CA VAL A 456 37.00 -7.08 5.18
C VAL A 456 35.93 -7.31 6.24
N ALA A 457 34.67 -7.32 5.83
CA ALA A 457 33.55 -7.75 6.64
C ALA A 457 33.64 -9.27 6.92
N THR A 458 34.36 -9.67 7.96
CA THR A 458 34.33 -11.04 8.48
C THR A 458 33.18 -11.18 9.47
N GLY A 459 32.01 -11.54 8.94
CA GLY A 459 30.93 -12.08 9.73
C GLY A 459 31.19 -13.53 10.13
N ARG A 460 30.85 -13.84 11.38
CA ARG A 460 30.27 -15.11 11.90
C ARG A 460 31.03 -15.84 13.01
N ASP A 461 32.34 -15.65 13.19
CA ASP A 461 33.10 -16.46 14.19
C ASP A 461 33.64 -15.70 15.42
N GLU A 462 33.66 -14.37 15.43
CA GLU A 462 34.25 -13.61 16.57
C GLU A 462 33.27 -13.26 17.71
N LEU A 463 31.95 -13.33 17.45
CA LEU A 463 30.95 -13.05 18.50
C LEU A 463 30.88 -14.16 19.57
N CYS A 464 31.28 -15.39 19.22
CA CYS A 464 31.30 -16.50 20.17
C CYS A 464 32.49 -16.41 21.15
N ARG A 465 33.64 -15.85 20.72
CA ARG A 465 34.83 -15.69 21.58
C ARG A 465 34.73 -14.49 22.53
N ARG A 466 34.12 -13.37 22.11
CA ARG A 466 33.95 -12.20 22.99
C ARG A 466 32.92 -12.41 24.11
N SER A 467 31.90 -13.23 23.86
CA SER A 467 30.91 -13.63 24.89
C SER A 467 31.53 -14.44 26.04
N VAL A 468 32.61 -15.17 25.80
CA VAL A 468 33.28 -16.03 26.82
C VAL A 468 34.33 -15.24 27.63
N GLN A 469 34.84 -14.13 27.09
CA GLN A 469 35.85 -13.31 27.76
C GLN A 469 35.24 -12.22 28.65
N GLN A 470 34.03 -11.76 28.33
CA GLN A 470 33.33 -10.71 29.10
C GLN A 470 32.57 -11.24 30.33
N SER A 471 32.28 -12.55 30.39
CA SER A 471 31.69 -13.23 31.55
C SER A 471 32.72 -13.57 32.64
N ARG A 472 34.02 -13.64 32.30
CA ARG A 472 35.13 -13.89 33.25
C ARG A 472 35.62 -12.65 34.02
N LEU A 473 35.16 -11.44 33.68
CA LEU A 473 35.64 -10.19 34.30
C LEU A 473 34.63 -9.51 35.24
N ARG A 474 33.52 -10.18 35.62
CA ARG A 474 32.43 -9.53 36.37
C ARG A 474 32.06 -10.10 37.74
N ASN A 475 32.83 -11.03 38.32
CA ASN A 475 32.60 -11.41 39.72
C ASN A 475 33.83 -12.08 40.39
N PRO A 476 34.64 -11.38 41.19
CA PRO A 476 35.84 -11.96 41.81
C PRO A 476 35.58 -12.67 43.15
N ASN A 477 34.33 -12.91 43.57
CA ASN A 477 34.02 -13.56 44.84
C ASN A 477 32.99 -14.67 44.70
N ARG A 478 33.48 -15.89 44.47
CA ARG A 478 32.94 -17.17 44.97
C ARG A 478 33.85 -18.31 44.47
N ASN A 479 34.92 -18.56 45.22
CA ASN A 479 35.61 -19.84 45.19
C ASN A 479 34.79 -20.85 46.01
N GLY A 480 34.55 -22.03 45.44
CA GLY A 480 33.95 -23.18 46.12
C GLY A 480 32.56 -23.53 45.61
N GLN A 481 32.42 -24.78 45.17
CA GLN A 481 31.20 -25.45 44.67
C GLN A 481 30.78 -25.07 43.25
N PHE A 482 31.41 -25.71 42.26
CA PHE A 482 30.76 -26.40 41.14
C PHE A 482 31.81 -27.33 40.51
N GLU A 483 32.31 -28.23 41.35
CA GLU A 483 32.97 -29.47 40.98
C GLU A 483 31.90 -30.54 41.24
N LEU A 484 31.61 -31.38 40.24
CA LEU A 484 30.44 -32.28 40.09
C LEU A 484 29.39 -31.73 39.12
N ASP A 485 29.41 -32.27 37.90
CA ASP A 485 28.34 -32.33 36.86
C ASP A 485 28.80 -31.98 35.43
N GLN A 486 30.08 -32.22 35.12
CA GLN A 486 30.54 -32.30 33.72
C GLN A 486 31.48 -33.50 33.46
N LYS A 487 31.18 -34.63 34.13
CA LYS A 487 31.63 -35.98 33.76
C LYS A 487 30.38 -36.75 33.32
N LEU A 488 29.99 -36.66 32.06
CA LEU A 488 29.07 -37.59 31.38
C LEU A 488 28.84 -37.14 29.92
N TRP A 489 29.88 -37.22 29.09
CA TRP A 489 29.83 -37.76 27.72
C TRP A 489 31.18 -37.51 27.03
N ASP A 490 32.10 -38.43 27.25
CA ASP A 490 33.14 -38.80 26.29
C ASP A 490 33.46 -40.26 26.65
N TYR A 491 33.24 -41.20 25.74
CA TYR A 491 34.13 -42.34 25.48
C TYR A 491 33.64 -43.20 24.30
N ASP A 492 34.65 -43.81 23.67
CA ASP A 492 34.69 -44.81 22.60
C ASP A 492 34.79 -44.23 21.17
N GLY A 493 35.87 -44.39 20.40
CA GLY A 493 37.09 -45.18 20.56
C GLY A 493 37.44 -45.94 19.26
N VAL A 494 38.72 -45.85 18.86
CA VAL A 494 39.55 -46.96 18.33
C VAL A 494 39.68 -47.19 16.79
N SER A 495 40.92 -46.91 16.33
CA SER A 495 41.83 -47.64 15.42
C SER A 495 41.57 -47.82 13.91
N GLY A 496 42.66 -47.74 13.13
CA GLY A 496 42.78 -48.40 11.82
C GLY A 496 43.90 -47.87 10.92
N ASN A 497 45.06 -48.51 10.96
CA ASN A 497 46.28 -48.26 10.16
C ASN A 497 46.09 -48.45 8.63
N SER A 498 47.04 -47.88 7.85
CA SER A 498 47.87 -48.59 6.84
C SER A 498 47.96 -47.98 5.42
N THR A 499 49.18 -47.52 5.12
CA THR A 499 50.00 -47.78 3.90
C THR A 499 49.88 -46.97 2.60
N ALA A 500 51.07 -46.48 2.22
CA ALA A 500 51.71 -46.47 0.90
C ALA A 500 51.69 -45.16 0.07
N ASN A 501 52.89 -44.58 0.04
CA ASN A 501 53.46 -43.45 -0.70
C ASN A 501 53.81 -43.89 -2.16
N PRO A 502 54.56 -43.12 -2.98
CA PRO A 502 54.30 -41.85 -3.68
C PRO A 502 54.58 -41.96 -5.21
N LEU A 503 54.49 -40.87 -5.98
CA LEU A 503 55.49 -40.59 -7.04
C LEU A 503 55.45 -39.12 -7.49
N ALA A 504 56.64 -38.52 -7.43
CA ALA A 504 56.97 -37.14 -7.77
C ALA A 504 57.40 -36.97 -9.23
N LYS A 505 57.34 -35.72 -9.72
CA LYS A 505 58.37 -35.01 -10.52
C LYS A 505 57.79 -33.64 -10.88
N ALA A 506 58.28 -32.53 -10.30
CA ALA A 506 59.42 -31.72 -10.78
C ALA A 506 59.19 -31.19 -12.21
N ALA A 507 59.50 -29.97 -12.63
CA ALA A 507 59.98 -28.70 -12.07
C ALA A 507 60.17 -27.76 -13.30
N THR A 508 60.62 -26.51 -13.07
CA THR A 508 61.29 -25.58 -14.02
C THR A 508 60.45 -24.62 -14.89
N ASN A 509 60.42 -23.36 -14.42
CA ASN A 509 60.42 -22.10 -15.19
C ASN A 509 61.85 -21.81 -15.74
N PRO A 510 62.16 -20.66 -16.39
CA PRO A 510 61.44 -19.74 -17.32
C PRO A 510 62.33 -19.41 -18.57
N ILE A 511 62.02 -18.40 -19.41
CA ILE A 511 62.96 -17.38 -20.03
C ILE A 511 62.47 -16.70 -21.34
N VAL A 512 62.44 -15.35 -21.30
CA VAL A 512 62.80 -14.31 -22.30
C VAL A 512 61.83 -13.70 -23.34
N ARG A 513 61.94 -12.36 -23.35
CA ARG A 513 61.41 -11.26 -24.19
C ARG A 513 61.82 -11.32 -25.66
N ASN A 514 61.06 -10.64 -26.52
CA ASN A 514 61.63 -9.62 -27.42
C ASN A 514 60.61 -8.58 -27.88
N ASP A 515 61.05 -7.32 -27.91
CA ASP A 515 60.39 -6.11 -28.42
C ASP A 515 60.59 -5.96 -29.94
N SER A 516 59.63 -5.30 -30.63
CA SER A 516 59.85 -4.24 -31.66
C SER A 516 58.48 -3.80 -32.24
N MET A 517 57.98 -2.57 -32.03
CA MET A 517 58.30 -1.26 -32.62
C MET A 517 57.72 -0.99 -34.04
N VAL A 518 57.00 0.15 -34.16
CA VAL A 518 56.90 1.11 -35.30
C VAL A 518 55.54 1.34 -36.01
N SER A 519 55.10 2.62 -35.90
CA SER A 519 54.27 3.51 -36.76
C SER A 519 52.82 3.12 -37.13
N VAL A 520 51.78 3.88 -36.75
CA VAL A 520 51.36 5.26 -37.13
C VAL A 520 50.91 5.37 -38.59
N THR A 521 49.60 5.56 -38.81
CA THR A 521 49.10 6.62 -39.70
C THR A 521 47.68 7.07 -39.32
N LYS A 522 47.56 8.38 -39.06
CA LYS A 522 46.32 9.17 -38.97
C LYS A 522 45.63 9.24 -40.33
N VAL A 523 44.31 9.38 -40.36
CA VAL A 523 43.64 10.32 -41.28
C VAL A 523 42.53 11.05 -40.54
N GLN A 524 42.55 12.38 -40.64
CA GLN A 524 41.66 13.34 -40.02
C GLN A 524 41.26 14.36 -41.10
N VAL A 525 39.99 14.83 -41.05
CA VAL A 525 39.48 16.17 -41.44
C VAL A 525 39.07 16.45 -42.93
N THR A 526 37.73 16.52 -43.14
CA THR A 526 36.80 17.51 -43.81
C THR A 526 37.24 18.41 -45.01
N PRO A 527 36.42 19.33 -45.60
CA PRO A 527 34.97 19.44 -45.96
C PRO A 527 34.75 19.92 -47.45
N ALA A 528 33.52 20.39 -47.81
CA ALA A 528 33.10 21.27 -48.95
C ALA A 528 32.48 20.59 -50.20
N THR A 529 31.54 21.11 -51.03
CA THR A 529 30.57 22.24 -51.08
C THR A 529 29.80 22.15 -52.43
N MET A 530 28.48 22.43 -52.49
CA MET A 530 27.63 22.88 -53.66
C MET A 530 27.53 22.00 -54.94
N SER A 531 26.53 22.04 -55.84
CA SER A 531 25.18 22.64 -55.99
C SER A 531 24.52 22.12 -57.30
N ARG A 532 23.17 22.11 -57.34
CA ARG A 532 22.21 22.34 -58.46
C ARG A 532 22.05 21.37 -59.64
N VAL A 533 20.78 20.95 -59.88
CA VAL A 533 19.87 21.20 -61.06
C VAL A 533 18.40 20.94 -60.57
N THR A 534 17.55 21.93 -60.24
CA THR A 534 16.38 22.53 -60.99
C THR A 534 15.49 21.53 -61.76
N THR A 535 14.13 21.54 -61.78
CA THR A 535 13.15 22.66 -61.85
C THR A 535 11.69 22.15 -61.68
N THR A 536 10.84 22.95 -60.97
CA THR A 536 9.38 23.25 -61.16
C THR A 536 8.30 22.13 -61.07
N ALA A 537 7.10 22.30 -60.46
CA ALA A 537 6.21 23.48 -60.35
C ALA A 537 5.17 23.43 -59.18
N LEU A 538 4.94 24.63 -58.60
CA LEU A 538 3.77 25.27 -57.89
C LEU A 538 3.00 24.56 -56.74
N GLN A 539 2.92 25.06 -55.48
CA GLN A 539 2.42 26.34 -54.86
C GLN A 539 0.91 26.59 -55.04
N ALA A 540 0.11 27.20 -54.14
CA ALA A 540 0.17 27.73 -52.75
C ALA A 540 -1.31 28.12 -52.41
N ALA A 541 -1.78 28.23 -51.16
CA ALA A 541 -1.88 29.47 -50.37
C ALA A 541 -3.01 29.25 -49.32
N LEU A 542 -2.79 29.31 -48.01
CA LEU A 542 -2.68 30.47 -47.10
C LEU A 542 -4.02 31.04 -46.56
N ARG A 543 -4.04 31.13 -45.23
CA ARG A 543 -4.59 32.18 -44.33
C ARG A 543 -5.96 32.00 -43.66
N ARG A 544 -5.88 32.13 -42.32
CA ARG A 544 -6.93 32.53 -41.36
C ARG A 544 -7.52 33.91 -41.73
N PRO A 545 -8.68 34.30 -41.17
CA PRO A 545 -8.61 35.19 -40.00
C PRO A 545 -9.70 35.02 -38.94
N THR A 546 -9.46 35.70 -37.82
CA THR A 546 -10.32 36.03 -36.67
C THR A 546 -11.39 37.08 -36.97
N ALA A 547 -12.58 37.04 -36.33
CA ALA A 547 -13.16 38.12 -35.48
C ALA A 547 -14.66 37.96 -35.15
N ARG A 548 -14.95 38.11 -33.86
CA ARG A 548 -16.12 38.68 -33.12
C ARG A 548 -17.41 39.17 -33.84
N LEU A 549 -18.54 38.88 -33.15
CA LEU A 549 -19.63 39.74 -32.61
C LEU A 549 -21.09 39.47 -33.06
N LEU A 550 -21.95 39.53 -32.04
CA LEU A 550 -23.36 39.98 -31.95
C LEU A 550 -24.56 39.03 -32.19
N ALA A 551 -25.21 38.75 -31.06
CA ALA A 551 -26.65 38.72 -30.75
C ALA A 551 -27.69 38.88 -31.89
N SER A 552 -28.74 38.06 -31.86
CA SER A 552 -30.09 38.46 -31.42
C SER A 552 -31.14 37.34 -31.62
N ARG A 553 -32.21 37.46 -30.84
CA ARG A 553 -33.40 36.60 -30.71
C ARG A 553 -34.27 36.62 -31.99
N VAL A 554 -35.14 35.62 -32.17
CA VAL A 554 -36.64 35.73 -32.17
C VAL A 554 -37.31 34.43 -32.64
N SER A 555 -38.44 34.15 -32.01
CA SER A 555 -39.40 33.03 -32.10
C SER A 555 -40.22 32.90 -33.40
N ALA A 556 -40.77 31.70 -33.64
CA ALA A 556 -42.19 31.34 -33.92
C ALA A 556 -42.23 29.88 -34.45
N MET A 557 -42.93 28.86 -33.92
CA MET A 557 -44.33 28.63 -33.48
C MET A 557 -45.27 28.15 -34.61
N ALA A 558 -45.80 26.91 -34.47
CA ALA A 558 -47.07 26.35 -34.99
C ALA A 558 -47.12 24.84 -34.58
N ILE A 559 -47.81 24.36 -33.52
CA ILE A 559 -49.25 24.18 -33.18
C ILE A 559 -49.98 23.06 -33.96
N VAL A 560 -50.81 22.31 -33.20
CA VAL A 560 -52.00 21.48 -33.51
C VAL A 560 -51.72 19.96 -33.39
N SER A 561 -52.41 19.12 -32.61
CA SER A 561 -53.75 19.13 -31.97
C SER A 561 -53.84 18.15 -30.78
N LYS A 562 -54.69 18.46 -29.79
CA LYS A 562 -55.32 17.50 -28.85
C LYS A 562 -56.71 17.07 -29.37
N PRO A 563 -57.36 16.05 -28.78
CA PRO A 563 -58.42 16.39 -27.82
C PRO A 563 -58.49 15.49 -26.56
N THR A 564 -59.34 15.93 -25.64
CA THR A 564 -59.62 15.53 -24.24
C THR A 564 -60.90 14.70 -24.07
N ALA A 565 -61.01 13.88 -23.00
CA ALA A 565 -62.26 13.68 -22.22
C ALA A 565 -61.99 12.97 -20.87
N ARG A 566 -62.89 13.16 -19.89
CA ARG A 566 -62.75 12.94 -18.43
C ARG A 566 -63.58 11.75 -17.89
N SER A 567 -63.19 11.31 -16.67
CA SER A 567 -64.01 10.89 -15.49
C SER A 567 -64.69 9.50 -15.44
N PHE A 568 -64.42 8.69 -14.40
CA PHE A 568 -65.31 8.43 -13.25
C PHE A 568 -64.73 7.40 -12.26
N SER A 569 -65.11 7.55 -10.99
CA SER A 569 -64.74 6.81 -9.78
C SER A 569 -65.70 5.65 -9.45
N HIS A 570 -65.22 4.55 -8.84
CA HIS A 570 -66.04 3.66 -7.97
C HIS A 570 -65.17 2.88 -6.93
N LEU A 571 -65.54 3.02 -5.65
CA LEU A 571 -65.44 2.03 -4.55
C LEU A 571 -66.90 1.55 -4.27
N PRO A 572 -67.24 0.55 -3.40
CA PRO A 572 -66.48 -0.15 -2.35
C PRO A 572 -66.78 -1.69 -2.21
N THR A 573 -66.18 -2.40 -1.23
CA THR A 573 -66.86 -3.19 -0.15
C THR A 573 -65.89 -4.03 0.72
N LEU A 574 -66.27 -4.20 1.99
CA LEU A 574 -65.57 -4.79 3.14
C LEU A 574 -66.02 -6.25 3.42
N ARG A 575 -65.12 -7.18 3.80
CA ARG A 575 -65.08 -7.87 5.13
C ARG A 575 -64.04 -9.04 5.20
N PRO A 576 -63.64 -9.48 6.42
CA PRO A 576 -62.41 -10.20 6.73
C PRO A 576 -62.61 -11.70 7.01
N THR A 577 -61.54 -12.50 7.09
CA THR A 577 -61.41 -13.60 8.07
C THR A 577 -60.01 -14.25 8.11
N LEU A 578 -59.50 -14.38 9.35
CA LEU A 578 -58.79 -15.50 9.99
C LEU A 578 -57.40 -15.97 9.51
N VAL A 579 -56.46 -15.84 10.46
CA VAL A 579 -55.20 -16.60 10.61
C VAL A 579 -55.54 -18.07 10.93
N PRO A 580 -54.72 -19.05 10.52
CA PRO A 580 -53.90 -19.72 11.53
C PRO A 580 -52.50 -20.18 11.07
N SER A 581 -51.59 -20.18 12.05
CA SER A 581 -50.51 -21.15 12.33
C SER A 581 -49.56 -21.65 11.22
N SER A 582 -48.26 -21.47 11.50
CA SER A 582 -47.10 -22.19 10.93
C SER A 582 -47.24 -23.72 10.95
N PRO A 583 -46.59 -24.41 10.00
CA PRO A 583 -45.51 -25.36 10.34
C PRO A 583 -44.27 -25.10 9.45
N VAL A 584 -43.05 -25.03 10.00
CA VAL A 584 -42.09 -26.15 10.19
C VAL A 584 -41.79 -26.88 8.86
N PHE A 585 -40.52 -26.77 8.40
CA PHE A 585 -39.86 -27.29 7.18
C PHE A 585 -39.78 -26.40 5.91
N ARG A 586 -38.63 -25.71 5.76
CA ARG A 586 -37.91 -25.35 4.50
C ARG A 586 -36.43 -25.12 4.92
N SER A 587 -35.46 -25.97 4.59
CA SER A 587 -34.72 -26.12 3.31
C SER A 587 -34.16 -24.80 2.74
N PRO A 588 -32.89 -24.78 2.29
CA PRO A 588 -31.95 -23.71 2.62
C PRO A 588 -31.72 -22.75 1.44
N THR A 589 -31.75 -21.45 1.72
CA THR A 589 -31.43 -20.39 0.76
C THR A 589 -30.72 -19.29 1.54
N SER A 590 -29.39 -19.20 1.41
CA SER A 590 -28.64 -18.47 0.35
C SER A 590 -28.48 -17.02 0.76
N THR A 591 -27.26 -16.72 1.15
CA THR A 591 -26.94 -15.72 2.15
C THR A 591 -25.43 -15.48 1.87
N SER A 592 -24.90 -14.26 2.00
CA SER A 592 -24.09 -13.70 0.90
C SER A 592 -23.00 -12.68 1.25
N THR A 593 -21.74 -12.96 1.64
CA THR A 593 -20.84 -11.96 2.32
C THR A 593 -19.99 -10.94 1.53
N SER A 594 -19.33 -9.93 2.19
CA SER A 594 -18.43 -8.81 1.71
C SER A 594 -17.45 -8.17 2.75
N THR A 595 -16.13 -8.38 2.69
CA THR A 595 -14.91 -7.80 3.32
C THR A 595 -13.75 -8.40 2.52
N THR A 596 -13.08 -7.70 1.64
CA THR A 596 -11.98 -6.81 2.03
C THR A 596 -11.42 -6.25 0.73
N SER A 597 -11.02 -4.97 0.76
CA SER A 597 -10.28 -4.27 -0.27
C SER A 597 -8.84 -4.79 -0.48
N MET A 598 -8.60 -6.10 -0.34
CA MET A 598 -7.40 -6.80 -0.88
C MET A 598 -7.66 -7.33 -2.30
N PHE A 599 -8.89 -7.15 -2.79
CA PHE A 599 -9.37 -7.65 -4.06
C PHE A 599 -9.89 -6.49 -4.88
N GLN A 600 -9.09 -6.06 -5.84
CA GLN A 600 -9.54 -5.24 -6.94
C GLN A 600 -9.72 -6.17 -8.15
N PRO A 601 -10.95 -6.48 -8.57
CA PRO A 601 -11.21 -7.06 -9.87
C PRO A 601 -11.36 -5.92 -10.88
N THR A 602 -10.78 -6.13 -12.07
CA THR A 602 -11.08 -5.52 -13.37
C THR A 602 -11.22 -3.99 -13.51
N SER A 603 -12.09 -3.30 -12.79
CA SER A 603 -12.30 -1.84 -12.92
C SER A 603 -11.21 -0.98 -12.27
N ALA A 604 -10.54 -1.49 -11.24
CA ALA A 604 -9.44 -0.73 -10.64
C ALA A 604 -8.08 -0.96 -11.31
N LEU A 605 -7.97 -1.94 -12.21
CA LEU A 605 -6.90 -1.94 -13.21
C LEU A 605 -6.96 -0.70 -14.10
N ASN A 606 -8.12 -0.02 -14.22
CA ASN A 606 -8.27 1.22 -14.99
C ASN A 606 -8.22 2.50 -14.14
N GLY A 607 -8.06 2.39 -12.82
CA GLY A 607 -8.05 3.52 -11.89
C GLY A 607 -6.77 3.68 -11.08
N SER A 608 -5.83 2.76 -11.20
CA SER A 608 -4.52 2.83 -10.54
C SER A 608 -3.36 3.08 -11.51
N LEU A 609 -3.64 3.27 -12.81
CA LEU A 609 -2.63 3.31 -13.86
C LEU A 609 -1.89 4.64 -13.98
N ALA A 610 -2.47 5.73 -13.50
CA ALA A 610 -1.81 7.04 -13.55
C ALA A 610 -1.19 7.49 -12.22
N ALA A 611 -0.88 6.55 -11.30
CA ALA A 611 -0.05 6.83 -10.12
C ALA A 611 1.46 6.54 -10.34
N ALA A 612 1.96 6.71 -11.56
CA ALA A 612 3.38 6.49 -11.90
C ALA A 612 4.29 7.71 -11.63
N ALA A 613 3.76 8.77 -11.03
CA ALA A 613 4.52 9.97 -10.69
C ALA A 613 4.46 10.35 -9.20
N ASP A 614 3.98 9.46 -8.33
CA ASP A 614 4.32 9.54 -6.91
C ASP A 614 5.84 9.39 -6.75
N VAL A 615 6.41 10.17 -5.85
CA VAL A 615 7.85 10.34 -5.54
C VAL A 615 8.54 9.04 -5.08
N VAL A 616 7.80 7.92 -5.06
CA VAL A 616 8.25 6.56 -4.75
C VAL A 616 7.39 5.55 -5.55
N PRO A 617 7.96 4.54 -6.25
CA PRO A 617 7.19 3.50 -6.89
C PRO A 617 6.35 2.71 -5.87
N LYS A 618 5.07 2.53 -6.15
CA LYS A 618 4.15 1.72 -5.32
C LYS A 618 4.57 0.23 -5.21
N SER A 619 5.42 -0.25 -6.11
CA SER A 619 6.02 -1.59 -6.06
C SER A 619 7.10 -1.76 -4.99
N SER A 620 7.75 -0.67 -4.56
CA SER A 620 8.67 -0.63 -3.40
C SER A 620 7.94 -0.39 -2.08
N LEU A 621 6.64 -0.12 -2.12
CA LEU A 621 5.81 0.21 -0.98
C LEU A 621 4.91 -0.96 -0.60
N LEU A 622 5.50 -2.00 -0.02
CA LEU A 622 4.76 -2.98 0.79
C LEU A 622 4.09 -2.31 2.03
N GLY A 623 4.32 -1.02 2.28
CA GLY A 623 3.60 -0.20 3.26
C GLY A 623 2.43 0.64 2.72
N SER A 624 2.34 0.91 1.41
CA SER A 624 1.35 1.87 0.85
C SER A 624 0.11 1.19 0.29
N HIS A 625 -0.45 0.25 1.04
CA HIS A 625 -1.86 -0.07 0.83
C HIS A 625 -2.67 1.10 1.42
N PRO A 626 -3.69 1.67 0.75
CA PRO A 626 -4.48 2.79 1.28
C PRO A 626 -5.16 2.50 2.64
N SER A 627 -5.22 1.23 3.06
CA SER A 627 -5.71 0.80 4.38
C SER A 627 -4.60 0.69 5.44
N MET A 628 -3.33 0.85 5.07
CA MET A 628 -2.13 0.65 5.89
C MET A 628 -1.16 1.83 5.87
N ASP A 629 -1.22 2.70 4.87
CA ASP A 629 -0.68 4.06 4.95
C ASP A 629 -1.42 4.75 6.11
N ALA A 630 -0.80 4.68 7.27
CA ALA A 630 -1.26 5.29 8.49
C ALA A 630 -2.65 4.78 8.96
N ALA A 631 -2.79 3.50 9.25
CA ALA A 631 -3.93 2.99 10.02
C ALA A 631 -3.58 2.70 11.49
N GLN A 632 -3.05 3.69 12.20
CA GLN A 632 -2.97 3.69 13.65
C GLN A 632 -3.99 4.64 14.28
N ILE A 633 -4.86 4.05 15.09
CA ILE A 633 -5.80 4.82 15.89
C ILE A 633 -5.04 5.44 17.06
N ARG A 634 -5.03 6.77 17.13
CA ARG A 634 -4.73 7.50 18.35
C ARG A 634 -5.96 7.37 19.24
N ALA A 635 -5.96 6.35 20.09
CA ALA A 635 -6.71 6.44 21.33
C ALA A 635 -5.95 7.47 22.19
N GLY A 636 -6.32 8.76 22.06
CA GLY A 636 -5.82 9.77 22.98
C GLY A 636 -6.04 9.29 24.42
N PRO A 637 -5.26 9.74 25.40
CA PRO A 637 -5.59 9.48 26.80
C PRO A 637 -6.94 10.16 27.08
N ARG A 638 -8.04 9.44 26.85
CA ARG A 638 -9.32 9.82 27.38
C ARG A 638 -9.17 9.62 28.89
N ASN A 639 -9.38 10.68 29.65
CA ASN A 639 -9.88 10.53 31.01
C ASN A 639 -11.29 9.91 30.94
N THR A 640 -11.41 8.63 30.56
CA THR A 640 -12.62 7.83 30.77
C THR A 640 -12.76 7.43 32.25
N MET A 641 -11.77 7.76 33.07
CA MET A 641 -11.82 7.61 34.51
C MET A 641 -12.34 8.90 35.15
N ASN A 642 -13.65 8.94 35.40
CA ASN A 642 -14.24 9.87 36.35
C ASN A 642 -13.47 9.78 37.69
N ARG A 643 -13.31 10.88 38.44
CA ARG A 643 -12.62 10.88 39.75
C ARG A 643 -13.19 9.82 40.71
N SER A 644 -14.48 9.51 40.56
CA SER A 644 -15.19 8.46 41.30
C SER A 644 -14.68 7.04 41.01
N THR A 645 -14.35 6.69 39.75
CA THR A 645 -13.86 5.35 39.40
C THR A 645 -12.46 5.08 39.96
N ARG A 646 -11.61 6.11 40.10
CA ARG A 646 -10.27 6.00 40.73
C ARG A 646 -10.37 5.68 42.22
N LEU A 647 -11.34 6.27 42.92
CA LEU A 647 -11.63 5.96 44.33
C LEU A 647 -12.18 4.54 44.50
N ILE A 648 -13.08 4.11 43.60
CA ILE A 648 -13.66 2.76 43.65
C ILE A 648 -12.60 1.68 43.35
N GLN A 649 -11.74 1.90 42.34
CA GLN A 649 -10.63 0.98 42.03
C GLN A 649 -9.58 0.95 43.13
N LYS A 650 -9.16 2.10 43.68
CA LYS A 650 -8.22 2.13 44.82
C LYS A 650 -8.79 1.42 46.06
N ARG A 651 -10.08 1.56 46.33
CA ARG A 651 -10.76 0.85 47.44
C ARG A 651 -10.82 -0.66 47.21
N ARG A 652 -11.13 -1.11 45.98
CA ARG A 652 -11.13 -2.54 45.61
C ARG A 652 -9.73 -3.15 45.69
N HIS A 653 -8.73 -2.51 45.08
CA HIS A 653 -7.33 -2.99 45.15
C HIS A 653 -6.78 -2.98 46.58
N GLY A 654 -7.05 -1.91 47.35
CA GLY A 654 -6.63 -1.82 48.74
C GLY A 654 -7.31 -2.86 49.65
N PHE A 655 -8.56 -3.25 49.35
CA PHE A 655 -9.24 -4.34 50.04
C PHE A 655 -8.63 -5.71 49.68
N LEU A 656 -8.39 -5.97 48.39
CA LEU A 656 -7.77 -7.21 47.92
C LEU A 656 -6.35 -7.38 48.46
N ALA A 657 -5.55 -6.30 48.49
CA ALA A 657 -4.22 -6.32 49.10
C ALA A 657 -4.28 -6.65 50.60
N ARG A 658 -5.25 -6.08 51.34
CA ARG A 658 -5.47 -6.40 52.76
C ARG A 658 -5.96 -7.83 53.00
N LYS A 659 -6.68 -8.42 52.04
CA LYS A 659 -7.08 -9.83 52.11
C LYS A 659 -5.88 -10.77 51.92
N ARG A 660 -4.84 -10.35 51.19
CA ARG A 660 -3.65 -11.16 50.91
C ARG A 660 -2.58 -11.10 52.00
N SER A 661 -2.49 -10.03 52.79
CA SER A 661 -1.48 -9.92 53.86
C SER A 661 -2.02 -10.36 55.23
N LYS A 662 -1.20 -11.06 56.04
CA LYS A 662 -1.56 -11.53 57.39
C LYS A 662 -1.98 -10.36 58.31
N THR A 663 -1.29 -9.22 58.23
CA THR A 663 -1.62 -7.99 58.97
C THR A 663 -2.92 -7.35 58.47
N GLY A 664 -3.16 -7.35 57.16
CA GLY A 664 -4.39 -6.83 56.57
C GLY A 664 -5.63 -7.64 56.96
N GLN A 665 -5.51 -8.97 57.05
CA GLN A 665 -6.58 -9.85 57.52
C GLN A 665 -6.96 -9.58 58.98
N LYS A 666 -5.98 -9.32 59.87
CA LYS A 666 -6.24 -8.92 61.26
C LYS A 666 -7.00 -7.59 61.35
N ILE A 667 -6.67 -6.62 60.49
CA ILE A 667 -7.37 -5.33 60.42
C ILE A 667 -8.83 -5.52 59.95
N LEU A 668 -9.06 -6.38 58.96
CA LEU A 668 -10.41 -6.69 58.47
C LEU A 668 -11.25 -7.40 59.55
N LYS A 669 -10.67 -8.38 60.27
CA LYS A 669 -11.35 -9.05 61.41
C LYS A 669 -11.73 -8.05 62.52
N ARG A 670 -10.82 -7.14 62.91
CA ARG A 670 -11.14 -6.07 63.87
C ARG A 670 -12.28 -5.16 63.41
N ARG A 671 -12.38 -4.87 62.11
CA ARG A 671 -13.49 -4.07 61.55
C ARG A 671 -14.83 -4.80 61.58
N ILE A 672 -14.83 -6.12 61.39
CA ILE A 672 -16.01 -6.99 61.52
C ILE A 672 -16.48 -7.02 62.97
N CYS A 673 -15.58 -7.24 63.93
CA CYS A 673 -15.91 -7.24 65.36
C CYS A 673 -16.46 -5.88 65.84
N LYS A 674 -16.11 -4.78 65.18
CA LYS A 674 -16.66 -3.43 65.44
C LYS A 674 -17.96 -3.14 64.66
N GLY A 675 -18.61 -4.14 64.06
CA GLY A 675 -19.92 -4.00 63.43
C GLY A 675 -19.98 -3.16 62.15
N ARG A 676 -18.84 -2.91 61.48
CA ARG A 676 -18.82 -2.03 60.29
C ARG A 676 -19.42 -2.72 59.07
N LYS A 677 -20.53 -2.17 58.55
CA LYS A 677 -21.25 -2.68 57.36
C LYS A 677 -20.44 -2.64 56.04
N ARG A 678 -19.40 -1.79 55.92
CA ARG A 678 -18.53 -1.70 54.73
C ARG A 678 -17.06 -1.87 55.09
N LEU A 679 -16.49 -3.03 54.77
CA LEU A 679 -15.10 -3.37 55.11
C LEU A 679 -14.05 -2.69 54.20
N ALA A 680 -14.44 -2.33 52.97
CA ALA A 680 -13.56 -1.75 51.95
C ALA A 680 -13.46 -0.22 51.99
N ALA A 681 -14.20 0.49 52.84
CA ALA A 681 -14.24 1.95 52.85
C ALA A 681 -13.14 2.55 53.76
N LEU A 682 -12.22 3.28 53.12
CA LEU A 682 -11.83 4.66 53.44
C LEU A 682 -11.79 5.40 52.10
#